data_AF-A0A1C5H8E2-F1
#
_entry.id   AF-A0A1C5H8E2-F1
#
_cell.length_a   1.000
_cell.length_b   1.000
_cell.length_c   1.000
_cell.angle_alpha   90.00
_cell.angle_beta   90.00
_cell.angle_gamma   90.00
#
_symmetry.space_group_name_H-M   'P 1'
#
loop_
_entity.id
_entity.type
_entity.pdbx_description
1 polymer ?
#
loop_
_entity_poly.entity_id
_entity_poly.type
_entity_poly.pdbx_seq_one_letter_code
_entity_poly.pdbx_strand_id
1 'polypeptide(L)'
;MRELTGQKQSPPSREQVPAGGLEFLALLARLLRRPRRGDRRLPLLWLVRTPDTPDLMALLRRFLSQGQRRRVPHAVLDLAAQPAGVDVPALLRELHRQLSLEAFGAARLRFRHYPLADWLMHQSLAFGPDTEDGRATLVRRLRDRRGARTAGAPVPPGGDAAAIVSQVLLWLIRRAVPGAVFRVAVSGRVPLVGRHYRWFMRQQYLAPRQSTTFLGFAERLTAGWRDGEQPDQVNKLLLHAFLEDLRQAYRRRLWRPADWRRTAYPALLLDHVEPGTVGHVLVRLVNDVRNETGRNDPLLVVAAGDQPPPELPEPHPLDEADEAHDEWVEALPEMRRLRRAAAWLVVLRPDATETGPPPRGGVRPFAAPEPPWWSRRFLPAAVCLVLLAGAGAWVTTRWGPGCHPSVSGGRVSVQLVDGECIGYSDSAAQVFNNDPGQQRLRTIQERIFAQNRAAEEVWRRSDRRRPYLTRVYLGTLTGNRTRADEESYVSEREELEGMATAQYALLKESAGADGAALLRIVVANGGRQMRHADRAVAMLAELARDDPTVLGVVGLVDSRASTARALRDLNRIGLPVLAPTLSADRIDANSRLYLQISAPNDDQARMVEAYARQVLKVDEAHVYWTTGEGSSLAEDLYVQTLIEGLRQRFGTRITRLDEWRTGRRLTAECGYQGLLFYAGRWSEFDGFLRALRECGDNPPRHLVGDDSVNRYMANPGLRAAAPGNLPVTYVSKAALGTCAALRAAQDRRDEARASFLTWIQADDLLDPPRCRPERPEQVGERVSLAYDAAMMMIRAVESLAARLHHADHRQRWDPESINPIGVHAEVLRQNAGAGHRGVAGLIRYTPDSGEPVEKRLSLMRVERVPEVTAEPVEVYRCGTADEPAPTPCATVPPQVS
;
A
#
# COMPACT_ATOMS: atom_id res chain seq x y z
N MET A 1 -17.93 -53.27 11.61
CA MET A 1 -18.41 -54.44 10.85
C MET A 1 -18.59 -54.05 9.39
N ARG A 2 -17.66 -54.44 8.52
CA ARG A 2 -17.82 -54.44 7.06
C ARG A 2 -17.32 -55.79 6.58
N GLU A 3 -18.22 -56.54 5.98
CA GLU A 3 -18.03 -57.92 5.55
C GLU A 3 -16.89 -58.03 4.54
N LEU A 4 -15.97 -58.95 4.85
CA LEU A 4 -14.91 -59.44 3.98
C LEU A 4 -15.50 -60.52 3.08
N THR A 5 -15.92 -60.17 1.87
CA THR A 5 -16.08 -61.14 0.78
C THR A 5 -14.70 -61.48 0.23
N GLY A 6 -14.06 -62.45 0.89
CA GLY A 6 -12.82 -63.08 0.44
C GLY A 6 -13.07 -63.96 -0.78
N GLN A 7 -12.94 -63.37 -1.98
CA GLN A 7 -12.64 -64.15 -3.18
C GLN A 7 -11.20 -64.65 -3.04
N LYS A 8 -11.04 -65.96 -2.81
CA LYS A 8 -9.76 -66.67 -2.88
C LYS A 8 -9.11 -66.38 -4.25
N GLN A 9 -8.14 -65.47 -4.26
CA GLN A 9 -7.18 -65.40 -5.35
C GLN A 9 -6.36 -66.70 -5.30
N SER A 10 -6.44 -67.49 -6.35
CA SER A 10 -5.49 -68.57 -6.62
C SER A 10 -4.06 -68.06 -6.43
N PRO A 11 -3.14 -68.86 -5.87
CA PRO A 11 -1.75 -68.43 -5.70
C PRO A 11 -1.19 -68.02 -7.07
N PRO A 12 -0.43 -66.91 -7.17
CA PRO A 12 0.18 -66.53 -8.44
C PRO A 12 1.06 -67.70 -8.89
N SER A 13 0.80 -68.20 -10.10
CA SER A 13 1.71 -69.07 -10.82
C SER A 13 3.13 -68.52 -10.64
N ARG A 14 4.03 -69.32 -10.06
CA ARG A 14 5.46 -68.98 -9.97
C ARG A 14 6.00 -69.00 -11.40
N GLU A 15 5.80 -67.89 -12.10
CA GLU A 15 6.28 -67.70 -13.45
C GLU A 15 7.81 -67.62 -13.42
N GLN A 16 8.41 -68.33 -14.37
CA GLN A 16 9.85 -68.46 -14.49
C GLN A 16 10.40 -67.20 -15.14
N VAL A 17 11.43 -66.60 -14.53
CA VAL A 17 12.19 -65.52 -15.16
C VAL A 17 13.17 -66.20 -16.14
N PRO A 18 13.24 -65.76 -17.42
CA PRO A 18 14.22 -66.31 -18.35
C PRO A 18 15.65 -66.06 -17.86
N ALA A 19 16.60 -66.87 -18.34
CA ALA A 19 18.03 -66.62 -18.11
C ALA A 19 18.41 -65.20 -18.58
N GLY A 20 19.27 -64.51 -17.82
CA GLY A 20 19.60 -63.09 -18.04
C GLY A 20 18.48 -62.09 -17.73
N GLY A 21 17.28 -62.55 -17.37
CA GLY A 21 16.12 -61.68 -17.13
C GLY A 21 16.27 -60.77 -15.91
N LEU A 22 17.07 -61.15 -14.91
CA LEU A 22 17.32 -60.31 -13.72
C LEU A 22 18.31 -59.18 -14.03
N GLU A 23 19.33 -59.47 -14.83
CA GLU A 23 20.35 -58.55 -15.34
C GLU A 23 19.67 -57.49 -16.23
N PHE A 24 18.82 -57.92 -17.15
CA PHE A 24 18.00 -57.02 -17.95
C PHE A 24 17.08 -56.11 -17.10
N LEU A 25 16.44 -56.66 -16.05
CA LEU A 25 15.64 -55.85 -15.13
C LEU A 25 16.49 -54.86 -14.31
N ALA A 26 17.74 -55.21 -13.99
CA ALA A 26 18.69 -54.32 -13.34
C ALA A 26 19.10 -53.17 -14.26
N LEU A 27 19.42 -53.46 -15.52
CA LEU A 27 19.62 -52.44 -16.56
C LEU A 27 18.39 -51.53 -16.68
N LEU A 28 17.20 -52.11 -16.75
CA LEU A 28 15.96 -51.37 -16.88
C LEU A 28 15.72 -50.45 -15.67
N ALA A 29 15.96 -50.95 -14.44
CA ALA A 29 15.89 -50.13 -13.23
C ALA A 29 16.90 -48.97 -13.27
N ARG A 30 18.12 -49.23 -13.78
CA ARG A 30 19.18 -48.24 -13.98
C ARG A 30 18.73 -47.18 -14.98
N LEU A 31 18.18 -47.57 -16.13
CA LEU A 31 17.72 -46.67 -17.20
C LEU A 31 16.48 -45.85 -16.82
N LEU A 32 15.51 -46.44 -16.10
CA LEU A 32 14.32 -45.74 -15.64
C LEU A 32 14.62 -44.71 -14.56
N ARG A 33 15.68 -44.90 -13.77
CA ARG A 33 16.08 -43.97 -12.72
C ARG A 33 16.68 -42.70 -13.33
N ARG A 34 16.04 -41.56 -13.10
CA ARG A 34 16.55 -40.28 -13.58
C ARG A 34 17.67 -39.75 -12.66
N PRO A 35 18.87 -39.41 -13.19
CA PRO A 35 19.97 -38.88 -12.39
C PRO A 35 19.64 -37.51 -11.77
N ARG A 36 20.23 -37.18 -10.61
CA ARG A 36 20.00 -35.90 -9.91
C ARG A 36 20.62 -34.68 -10.63
N ARG A 37 21.64 -34.89 -11.45
CA ARG A 37 22.30 -33.90 -12.30
C ARG A 37 22.37 -34.43 -13.73
N GLY A 38 22.21 -33.54 -14.72
CA GLY A 38 22.13 -33.93 -16.13
C GLY A 38 20.87 -34.75 -16.48
N ASP A 39 20.86 -35.28 -17.70
CA ASP A 39 19.89 -36.25 -18.21
C ASP A 39 20.64 -37.39 -18.92
N ARG A 40 20.08 -38.60 -18.90
CA ARG A 40 20.65 -39.79 -19.55
C ARG A 40 20.14 -39.94 -20.99
N ARG A 41 20.95 -40.50 -21.89
CA ARG A 41 20.51 -40.94 -23.22
C ARG A 41 19.85 -42.32 -23.07
N LEU A 42 18.63 -42.47 -23.57
CA LEU A 42 17.85 -43.70 -23.41
C LEU A 42 17.87 -44.49 -24.73
N PRO A 43 18.22 -45.78 -24.73
CA PRO A 43 18.20 -46.62 -25.94
C PRO A 43 16.77 -46.97 -26.36
N LEU A 44 16.64 -47.54 -27.55
CA LEU A 44 15.49 -48.34 -28.00
C LEU A 44 15.88 -49.80 -27.84
N LEU A 45 15.32 -50.48 -26.84
CA LEU A 45 15.62 -51.88 -26.58
C LEU A 45 14.73 -52.75 -27.45
N TRP A 46 15.30 -53.61 -28.28
CA TRP A 46 14.58 -54.60 -29.07
C TRP A 46 14.79 -55.98 -28.45
N LEU A 47 13.70 -56.64 -28.04
CA LEU A 47 13.69 -57.97 -27.45
C LEU A 47 13.25 -58.97 -28.51
N VAL A 48 14.12 -59.94 -28.83
CA VAL A 48 13.77 -61.04 -29.73
C VAL A 48 12.92 -62.05 -28.97
N ARG A 49 11.71 -62.35 -29.48
CA ARG A 49 10.87 -63.43 -28.95
C ARG A 49 11.35 -64.77 -29.50
N THR A 50 11.40 -65.77 -28.63
CA THR A 50 11.55 -67.17 -29.04
C THR A 50 10.37 -67.98 -28.52
N PRO A 51 9.82 -68.94 -29.29
CA PRO A 51 8.61 -69.70 -28.92
C PRO A 51 8.71 -70.40 -27.55
N ASP A 52 9.92 -70.75 -27.13
CA ASP A 52 10.20 -71.54 -25.93
C ASP A 52 10.51 -70.69 -24.68
N THR A 53 10.39 -69.35 -24.76
CA THR A 53 10.75 -68.44 -23.66
C THR A 53 9.53 -67.84 -22.92
N PRO A 54 9.62 -67.65 -21.59
CA PRO A 54 8.60 -66.97 -20.80
C PRO A 54 8.27 -65.56 -21.33
N ASP A 55 7.02 -65.13 -21.21
CA ASP A 55 6.56 -63.80 -21.65
C ASP A 55 7.24 -62.66 -20.85
N LEU A 56 8.36 -62.18 -21.39
CA LEU A 56 9.13 -61.07 -20.86
C LEU A 56 8.32 -59.77 -20.85
N MET A 57 7.34 -59.61 -21.75
CA MET A 57 6.51 -58.43 -21.78
C MET A 57 5.50 -58.38 -20.64
N ALA A 58 4.86 -59.49 -20.31
CA ALA A 58 4.03 -59.60 -19.10
C ALA A 58 4.84 -59.33 -17.82
N LEU A 59 6.10 -59.75 -17.78
CA LEU A 59 7.01 -59.44 -16.69
C LEU A 59 7.28 -57.93 -16.58
N LEU A 60 7.60 -57.26 -17.70
CA LEU A 60 7.85 -55.81 -17.74
C LEU A 60 6.62 -54.98 -17.36
N ARG A 61 5.43 -55.38 -17.83
CA ARG A 61 4.15 -54.76 -17.45
C ARG A 61 3.95 -54.79 -15.93
N ARG A 62 4.28 -55.90 -15.25
CA ARG A 62 4.20 -56.01 -13.78
C ARG A 62 5.27 -55.19 -13.06
N PHE A 63 6.51 -55.23 -13.56
CA PHE A 63 7.63 -54.45 -13.03
C PHE A 63 7.32 -52.94 -12.95
N LEU A 64 6.59 -52.41 -13.94
CA LEU A 64 6.20 -50.99 -13.99
C LEU A 64 4.88 -50.66 -13.25
N SER A 65 3.96 -51.61 -13.09
CA SER A 65 2.58 -51.34 -12.64
C SER A 65 2.32 -51.56 -11.14
N GLN A 66 3.08 -52.41 -10.44
CA GLN A 66 2.77 -52.82 -9.05
C GLN A 66 3.34 -51.92 -7.94
N GLY A 67 3.93 -50.76 -8.27
CA GLY A 67 4.41 -49.80 -7.26
C GLY A 67 3.26 -49.18 -6.44
N GLN A 68 3.29 -49.32 -5.11
CA GLN A 68 2.18 -48.91 -4.21
C GLN A 68 1.97 -47.39 -4.05
N ARG A 69 2.97 -46.53 -4.33
CA ARG A 69 2.86 -45.07 -4.08
C ARG A 69 3.39 -44.14 -5.17
N ARG A 70 4.30 -44.60 -6.06
CA ARG A 70 4.91 -43.80 -7.14
C ARG A 70 5.26 -44.69 -8.33
N ARG A 71 4.31 -44.85 -9.26
CA ARG A 71 4.48 -45.67 -10.46
C ARG A 71 5.23 -44.88 -11.52
N VAL A 72 5.95 -45.57 -12.39
CA VAL A 72 6.59 -44.95 -13.56
C VAL A 72 5.50 -44.62 -14.58
N PRO A 73 5.46 -43.41 -15.17
CA PRO A 73 4.59 -43.14 -16.30
C PRO A 73 4.96 -44.08 -17.45
N HIS A 74 4.07 -45.00 -17.82
CA HIS A 74 4.32 -45.93 -18.90
C HIS A 74 3.09 -46.08 -19.80
N ALA A 75 3.36 -46.42 -21.06
CA ALA A 75 2.35 -46.79 -22.03
C ALA A 75 2.65 -48.19 -22.58
N VAL A 76 1.61 -48.96 -22.83
CA VAL A 76 1.69 -50.32 -23.36
C VAL A 76 0.83 -50.38 -24.62
N LEU A 77 1.44 -50.78 -25.73
CA LEU A 77 0.75 -51.05 -26.98
C LEU A 77 0.96 -52.52 -27.35
N ASP A 78 -0.15 -53.25 -27.42
CA ASP A 78 -0.17 -54.61 -27.95
C ASP A 78 -0.63 -54.56 -29.41
N LEU A 79 0.27 -54.85 -30.34
CA LEU A 79 0.02 -54.66 -31.77
C LEU A 79 -0.84 -55.77 -32.38
N ALA A 80 -0.80 -56.98 -31.82
CA ALA A 80 -1.68 -58.08 -32.23
C ALA A 80 -3.16 -57.78 -31.90
N ALA A 81 -3.40 -56.95 -30.88
CA ALA A 81 -4.74 -56.53 -30.47
C ALA A 81 -5.25 -55.26 -31.20
N GLN A 82 -4.46 -54.66 -32.09
CA GLN A 82 -4.88 -53.47 -32.83
C GLN A 82 -5.74 -53.85 -34.06
N PRO A 83 -6.75 -53.02 -34.42
CA PRO A 83 -7.49 -53.20 -35.66
C PRO A 83 -6.58 -53.19 -36.90
N ALA A 84 -6.98 -53.92 -37.95
CA ALA A 84 -6.31 -53.84 -39.24
C ALA A 84 -6.42 -52.42 -39.83
N GLY A 85 -5.31 -51.86 -40.33
CA GLY A 85 -5.25 -50.52 -40.92
C GLY A 85 -4.95 -49.36 -39.96
N VAL A 86 -4.54 -49.64 -38.72
CA VAL A 86 -4.09 -48.62 -37.76
C VAL A 86 -2.84 -47.88 -38.28
N ASP A 87 -2.87 -46.55 -38.18
CA ASP A 87 -1.77 -45.66 -38.59
C ASP A 87 -0.94 -45.14 -37.39
N VAL A 88 0.21 -44.55 -37.69
CA VAL A 88 1.10 -43.96 -36.67
C VAL A 88 0.40 -42.87 -35.84
N PRO A 89 -0.39 -41.94 -36.42
CA PRO A 89 -1.17 -40.98 -35.66
C PRO A 89 -2.13 -41.61 -34.63
N ALA A 90 -2.80 -42.71 -34.95
CA ALA A 90 -3.65 -43.44 -34.00
C ALA A 90 -2.84 -44.01 -32.83
N LEU A 91 -1.68 -44.62 -33.09
CA LEU A 91 -0.80 -45.09 -32.01
C LEU A 91 -0.33 -43.94 -31.11
N LEU A 92 0.10 -42.81 -31.69
CA LEU A 92 0.52 -41.63 -30.92
C LEU A 92 -0.62 -41.07 -30.05
N ARG A 93 -1.87 -41.13 -30.53
CA ARG A 93 -3.05 -40.67 -29.75
C ARG A 93 -3.25 -41.54 -28.53
N GLU A 94 -3.11 -42.85 -28.69
CA GLU A 94 -3.20 -43.82 -27.61
C GLU A 94 -2.06 -43.64 -26.59
N LEU A 95 -0.82 -43.44 -27.06
CA LEU A 95 0.32 -43.12 -26.19
C LEU A 95 0.11 -41.83 -25.38
N HIS A 96 -0.35 -40.77 -26.05
CA HIS A 96 -0.68 -39.52 -25.39
C HIS A 96 -1.76 -39.70 -24.33
N ARG A 97 -2.80 -40.52 -24.61
CA ARG A 97 -3.87 -40.83 -23.67
C ARG A 97 -3.34 -41.54 -22.43
N GLN A 98 -2.59 -42.63 -22.59
CA GLN A 98 -2.04 -43.42 -21.47
C GLN A 98 -1.05 -42.61 -20.62
N LEU A 99 -0.13 -41.86 -21.23
CA LEU A 99 0.86 -41.05 -20.49
C LEU A 99 0.27 -39.79 -19.82
N SER A 100 -0.94 -39.36 -20.21
CA SER A 100 -1.60 -38.18 -19.65
C SER A 100 -2.44 -38.47 -18.39
N LEU A 101 -2.50 -39.72 -17.93
CA LEU A 101 -3.27 -40.13 -16.74
C LEU A 101 -2.62 -39.65 -15.42
N GLU A 102 -3.43 -39.35 -14.40
CA GLU A 102 -2.94 -38.95 -13.05
C GLU A 102 -2.57 -40.15 -12.15
N ALA A 103 -2.68 -41.38 -12.67
CA ALA A 103 -2.52 -42.62 -11.92
C ALA A 103 -1.09 -42.96 -11.46
N PHE A 104 -0.08 -42.14 -11.83
CA PHE A 104 1.33 -42.46 -11.59
C PHE A 104 1.91 -41.89 -10.28
N GLY A 105 1.13 -41.15 -9.48
CA GLY A 105 1.60 -40.56 -8.21
C GLY A 105 2.57 -39.37 -8.38
N ALA A 106 2.75 -38.88 -9.61
CA ALA A 106 3.49 -37.68 -9.98
C ALA A 106 2.56 -36.64 -10.65
N ALA A 107 3.04 -35.40 -10.81
CA ALA A 107 2.25 -34.38 -11.50
C ALA A 107 2.02 -34.74 -12.97
N ARG A 108 0.76 -34.68 -13.42
CA ARG A 108 0.28 -34.98 -14.79
C ARG A 108 1.25 -34.47 -15.88
N LEU A 109 1.57 -35.33 -16.86
CA LEU A 109 2.32 -34.92 -18.04
C LEU A 109 1.44 -34.00 -18.90
N ARG A 110 1.96 -32.81 -19.21
CA ARG A 110 1.22 -31.79 -19.96
C ARG A 110 1.82 -31.65 -21.36
N PHE A 111 1.07 -32.12 -22.34
CA PHE A 111 1.42 -31.99 -23.76
C PHE A 111 0.81 -30.71 -24.34
N ARG A 112 1.59 -29.99 -25.15
CA ARG A 112 1.23 -28.70 -25.76
C ARG A 112 1.37 -28.71 -27.28
N HIS A 113 2.41 -29.35 -27.81
CA HIS A 113 2.74 -29.37 -29.23
C HIS A 113 2.02 -30.52 -29.93
N TYR A 114 2.14 -31.75 -29.46
CA TYR A 114 1.52 -32.91 -30.09
C TYR A 114 -0.01 -32.78 -30.20
N PRO A 115 -0.75 -32.45 -29.12
CA PRO A 115 -2.20 -32.31 -29.22
C PRO A 115 -2.64 -31.16 -30.12
N LEU A 116 -1.78 -30.16 -30.34
CA LEU A 116 -2.07 -29.09 -31.29
C LEU A 116 -1.93 -29.61 -32.72
N ALA A 117 -0.84 -30.30 -33.03
CA ALA A 117 -0.59 -30.91 -34.34
C ALA A 117 -1.67 -31.95 -34.69
N ASP A 118 -1.94 -32.89 -33.78
CA ASP A 118 -3.00 -33.90 -33.94
C ASP A 118 -4.37 -33.25 -34.18
N TRP A 119 -4.72 -32.18 -33.45
CA TRP A 119 -5.98 -31.48 -33.69
C TRP A 119 -6.06 -30.79 -35.04
N LEU A 120 -4.94 -30.22 -35.53
CA LEU A 120 -4.87 -29.61 -36.86
C LEU A 120 -5.15 -30.65 -37.95
N MET A 121 -4.63 -31.87 -37.79
CA MET A 121 -4.88 -33.00 -38.71
C MET A 121 -6.37 -33.31 -38.87
N HIS A 122 -7.18 -33.05 -37.85
CA HIS A 122 -8.62 -33.33 -37.87
C HIS A 122 -9.47 -32.12 -38.30
N GLN A 123 -8.86 -30.99 -38.65
CA GLN A 123 -9.61 -29.85 -39.18
C GLN A 123 -9.82 -30.00 -40.67
N SER A 124 -11.06 -29.87 -41.14
CA SER A 124 -11.37 -29.63 -42.55
C SER A 124 -11.56 -28.13 -42.80
N LEU A 125 -10.94 -27.63 -43.87
CA LEU A 125 -11.14 -26.30 -44.43
C LEU A 125 -11.88 -26.47 -45.76
N ALA A 126 -12.87 -25.64 -46.07
CA ALA A 126 -13.67 -25.76 -47.30
C ALA A 126 -12.81 -25.45 -48.55
N PHE A 127 -13.09 -26.15 -49.65
CA PHE A 127 -12.43 -25.94 -50.95
C PHE A 127 -13.16 -24.85 -51.75
N GLY A 128 -12.48 -23.76 -52.13
CA GLY A 128 -13.01 -22.70 -52.98
C GLY A 128 -12.00 -21.57 -53.30
N PRO A 129 -12.27 -20.69 -54.27
CA PRO A 129 -11.32 -19.68 -54.78
C PRO A 129 -10.90 -18.61 -53.75
N ASP A 130 -11.62 -18.47 -52.64
CA ASP A 130 -11.36 -17.47 -51.59
C ASP A 130 -10.49 -18.04 -50.46
N THR A 131 -9.18 -18.13 -50.72
CA THR A 131 -8.16 -18.57 -49.74
C THR A 131 -8.10 -17.73 -48.44
N GLU A 132 -8.70 -16.53 -48.41
CA GLU A 132 -8.78 -15.70 -47.20
C GLU A 132 -9.74 -16.25 -46.13
N ASP A 133 -10.79 -16.99 -46.51
CA ASP A 133 -11.85 -17.44 -45.57
C ASP A 133 -11.42 -18.67 -44.73
N GLY A 134 -10.57 -19.53 -45.31
CA GLY A 134 -10.00 -20.71 -44.64
C GLY A 134 -9.10 -20.36 -43.44
N ARG A 135 -8.23 -19.35 -43.61
CA ARG A 135 -7.31 -18.90 -42.55
C ARG A 135 -8.03 -18.19 -41.41
N ALA A 136 -9.04 -17.37 -41.73
CA ALA A 136 -9.88 -16.73 -40.72
C ALA A 136 -10.65 -17.77 -39.89
N THR A 137 -11.18 -18.80 -40.56
CA THR A 137 -11.83 -19.95 -39.91
C THR A 137 -10.88 -20.71 -38.98
N LEU A 138 -9.65 -20.98 -39.43
CA LEU A 138 -8.64 -21.65 -38.60
C LEU A 138 -8.25 -20.81 -37.37
N VAL A 139 -8.10 -19.49 -37.52
CA VAL A 139 -7.82 -18.56 -36.41
C VAL A 139 -8.95 -18.57 -35.37
N ARG A 140 -10.22 -18.61 -35.82
CA ARG A 140 -11.38 -18.71 -34.94
C ARG A 140 -11.39 -20.02 -34.17
N ARG A 141 -11.26 -21.17 -34.86
CA ARG A 141 -11.21 -22.50 -34.22
C ARG A 141 -10.04 -22.64 -33.22
N LEU A 142 -8.88 -22.06 -33.52
CA LEU A 142 -7.73 -22.01 -32.61
C LEU A 142 -8.01 -21.19 -31.34
N ARG A 143 -8.78 -20.10 -31.46
CA ARG A 143 -9.19 -19.27 -30.32
C ARG A 143 -10.15 -20.04 -29.41
N ASP A 144 -11.15 -20.71 -30.00
CA ASP A 144 -12.16 -21.49 -29.28
C ASP A 144 -11.53 -22.66 -28.51
N ARG A 145 -10.58 -23.39 -29.14
CA ARG A 145 -9.81 -24.46 -28.50
C ARG A 145 -9.02 -23.99 -27.27
N ARG A 146 -8.51 -22.75 -27.29
CA ARG A 146 -7.77 -22.16 -26.16
C ARG A 146 -8.71 -21.80 -25.01
N GLY A 147 -9.95 -21.41 -25.29
CA GLY A 147 -11.00 -21.17 -24.30
C GLY A 147 -11.42 -22.44 -23.58
N ALA A 148 -11.80 -23.48 -24.34
CA ALA A 148 -12.32 -24.75 -23.82
C ALA A 148 -11.32 -25.51 -22.90
N ARG A 149 -10.02 -25.45 -23.19
CA ARG A 149 -8.97 -26.11 -22.37
C ARG A 149 -8.77 -25.52 -20.97
N THR A 150 -9.34 -24.36 -20.67
CA THR A 150 -9.17 -23.71 -19.35
C THR A 150 -10.37 -23.85 -18.43
N ALA A 151 -11.55 -24.25 -18.95
CA ALA A 151 -12.77 -24.42 -18.17
C ALA A 151 -12.82 -25.75 -17.40
N GLY A 152 -12.01 -26.74 -17.78
CA GLY A 152 -12.04 -28.11 -17.23
C GLY A 152 -10.92 -28.46 -16.25
N ALA A 153 -10.29 -27.51 -15.56
CA ALA A 153 -9.36 -27.85 -14.48
C ALA A 153 -10.15 -28.03 -13.17
N PRO A 154 -10.23 -29.24 -12.57
CA PRO A 154 -10.86 -29.41 -11.28
C PRO A 154 -10.10 -28.61 -10.23
N VAL A 155 -10.85 -27.87 -9.42
CA VAL A 155 -10.38 -27.25 -8.18
C VAL A 155 -9.86 -28.39 -7.28
N PRO A 156 -8.59 -28.43 -6.86
CA PRO A 156 -8.19 -29.36 -5.82
C PRO A 156 -8.94 -28.97 -4.53
N PRO A 157 -9.63 -29.90 -3.85
CA PRO A 157 -10.28 -29.57 -2.60
C PRO A 157 -9.20 -29.21 -1.56
N GLY A 158 -9.25 -27.98 -1.04
CA GLY A 158 -8.37 -27.47 0.02
C GLY A 158 -7.35 -26.38 -0.38
N GLY A 159 -7.72 -25.40 -1.21
CA GLY A 159 -6.83 -24.28 -1.56
C GLY A 159 -6.98 -23.04 -0.67
N ASP A 160 -5.88 -22.60 -0.04
CA ASP A 160 -5.76 -21.32 0.68
C ASP A 160 -6.25 -20.12 -0.16
N ALA A 161 -6.75 -19.08 0.52
CA ALA A 161 -7.29 -17.85 -0.07
C ALA A 161 -6.37 -17.20 -1.14
N ALA A 162 -5.04 -17.35 -1.00
CA ALA A 162 -4.07 -16.86 -1.98
C ALA A 162 -4.13 -17.58 -3.34
N ALA A 163 -4.50 -18.87 -3.36
CA ALA A 163 -4.70 -19.64 -4.60
C ALA A 163 -5.97 -19.19 -5.35
N ILE A 164 -6.99 -18.78 -4.60
CA ILE A 164 -8.26 -18.28 -5.14
C ILE A 164 -8.05 -16.87 -5.73
N VAL A 165 -7.39 -15.97 -5.00
CA VAL A 165 -7.10 -14.59 -5.47
C VAL A 165 -6.21 -14.58 -6.71
N SER A 166 -5.15 -15.40 -6.74
CA SER A 166 -4.28 -15.51 -7.91
C SER A 166 -4.99 -16.12 -9.12
N GLN A 167 -5.93 -17.05 -8.93
CA GLN A 167 -6.76 -17.60 -10.00
C GLN A 167 -7.78 -16.60 -10.53
N VAL A 168 -8.40 -15.78 -9.68
CA VAL A 168 -9.32 -14.70 -10.07
C VAL A 168 -8.58 -13.62 -10.87
N LEU A 169 -7.39 -13.22 -10.42
CA LEU A 169 -6.56 -12.25 -11.14
C LEU A 169 -6.11 -12.80 -12.51
N LEU A 170 -5.69 -14.06 -12.58
CA LEU A 170 -5.36 -14.74 -13.84
C LEU A 170 -6.58 -14.92 -14.75
N TRP A 171 -7.77 -15.10 -14.19
CA TRP A 171 -9.03 -15.17 -14.93
C TRP A 171 -9.40 -13.80 -15.54
N LEU A 172 -9.28 -12.71 -14.76
CA LEU A 172 -9.50 -11.33 -15.22
C LEU A 172 -8.51 -10.92 -16.31
N ILE A 173 -7.20 -11.18 -16.11
CA ILE A 173 -6.17 -10.92 -17.12
C ILE A 173 -6.44 -11.72 -18.41
N ARG A 174 -6.99 -12.94 -18.31
CA ARG A 174 -7.32 -13.78 -19.47
C ARG A 174 -8.56 -13.34 -20.22
N ARG A 175 -9.57 -12.81 -19.51
CA ARG A 175 -10.77 -12.23 -20.10
C ARG A 175 -10.47 -10.90 -20.80
N ALA A 176 -9.41 -10.21 -20.37
CA ALA A 176 -8.93 -8.96 -20.93
C ALA A 176 -7.89 -9.10 -22.06
N VAL A 177 -7.49 -10.30 -22.50
CA VAL A 177 -6.52 -10.44 -23.61
C VAL A 177 -7.20 -10.03 -24.93
N PRO A 178 -6.84 -8.89 -25.54
CA PRO A 178 -7.49 -8.43 -26.76
C PRO A 178 -7.18 -9.40 -27.91
N GLY A 179 -8.11 -9.57 -28.87
CA GLY A 179 -7.91 -10.41 -30.05
C GLY A 179 -6.63 -10.11 -30.85
N ALA A 180 -6.04 -8.92 -30.67
CA ALA A 180 -4.74 -8.51 -31.20
C ALA A 180 -3.55 -9.29 -30.58
N VAL A 181 -3.51 -9.49 -29.25
CA VAL A 181 -2.42 -10.24 -28.58
C VAL A 181 -2.42 -11.72 -28.98
N PHE A 182 -3.61 -12.29 -29.21
CA PHE A 182 -3.73 -13.64 -29.76
C PHE A 182 -3.20 -13.72 -31.20
N ARG A 183 -3.55 -12.75 -32.07
CA ARG A 183 -3.02 -12.68 -33.44
C ARG A 183 -1.49 -12.54 -33.44
N VAL A 184 -0.93 -11.72 -32.55
CA VAL A 184 0.51 -11.59 -32.35
C VAL A 184 1.15 -12.90 -31.86
N ALA A 185 0.51 -13.61 -30.91
CA ALA A 185 1.02 -14.89 -30.43
C ALA A 185 1.06 -15.97 -31.53
N VAL A 186 0.02 -16.05 -32.36
CA VAL A 186 -0.09 -17.03 -33.43
C VAL A 186 0.80 -16.67 -34.62
N SER A 187 1.18 -15.39 -34.79
CA SER A 187 2.11 -14.96 -35.85
C SER A 187 3.52 -15.56 -35.74
N GLY A 188 3.95 -15.95 -34.53
CA GLY A 188 5.27 -16.54 -34.29
C GLY A 188 6.46 -15.55 -34.37
N ARG A 189 6.22 -14.25 -34.61
CA ARG A 189 7.25 -13.22 -34.82
C ARG A 189 7.86 -12.64 -33.54
N VAL A 190 7.13 -12.61 -32.42
CA VAL A 190 7.58 -11.96 -31.17
C VAL A 190 8.33 -12.95 -30.25
N PRO A 191 9.53 -12.61 -29.72
CA PRO A 191 10.41 -13.57 -29.03
C PRO A 191 9.90 -14.23 -27.74
N LEU A 192 8.82 -13.72 -27.12
CA LEU A 192 8.31 -14.20 -25.83
C LEU A 192 6.82 -14.60 -25.86
N VAL A 193 6.08 -14.15 -26.85
CA VAL A 193 4.63 -14.37 -26.99
C VAL A 193 4.41 -15.44 -28.06
N GLY A 194 3.76 -16.56 -27.72
CA GLY A 194 3.47 -17.63 -28.68
C GLY A 194 4.60 -18.65 -28.92
N ARG A 195 5.49 -18.84 -27.94
CA ARG A 195 6.65 -19.76 -28.01
C ARG A 195 6.32 -21.17 -28.56
N HIS A 196 5.16 -21.73 -28.24
CA HIS A 196 4.75 -23.05 -28.73
C HIS A 196 4.33 -23.05 -30.21
N TYR A 197 3.80 -21.96 -30.75
CA TYR A 197 3.56 -21.79 -32.19
C TYR A 197 4.87 -21.59 -32.95
N ARG A 198 5.80 -20.82 -32.38
CA ARG A 198 7.14 -20.60 -32.95
C ARG A 198 7.96 -21.89 -33.04
N TRP A 199 7.70 -22.87 -32.17
CA TRP A 199 8.36 -24.17 -32.26
C TRP A 199 8.09 -24.83 -33.62
N PHE A 200 6.85 -24.85 -34.10
CA PHE A 200 6.50 -25.44 -35.41
C PHE A 200 7.25 -24.79 -36.59
N MET A 201 7.52 -23.48 -36.53
CA MET A 201 8.26 -22.77 -37.58
C MET A 201 9.78 -23.06 -37.57
N ARG A 202 10.27 -23.79 -36.58
CA ARG A 202 11.70 -24.17 -36.42
C ARG A 202 11.92 -25.67 -36.63
N GLN A 203 10.95 -26.37 -37.19
CA GLN A 203 11.04 -27.80 -37.45
C GLN A 203 11.77 -28.08 -38.77
N GLN A 204 12.42 -29.23 -38.85
CA GLN A 204 13.06 -29.73 -40.07
C GLN A 204 12.09 -30.50 -40.97
N TYR A 205 10.94 -30.91 -40.42
CA TYR A 205 9.89 -31.65 -41.13
C TYR A 205 8.89 -30.70 -41.80
N LEU A 206 8.40 -31.06 -42.98
CA LEU A 206 7.42 -30.30 -43.79
C LEU A 206 7.87 -28.89 -44.21
N ALA A 207 9.19 -28.63 -44.26
CA ALA A 207 9.78 -27.37 -44.72
C ALA A 207 9.04 -26.09 -44.24
N PRO A 208 8.94 -25.82 -42.92
CA PRO A 208 8.09 -24.75 -42.38
C PRO A 208 8.44 -23.34 -42.88
N ARG A 209 9.67 -23.14 -43.35
CA ARG A 209 10.16 -21.86 -43.91
C ARG A 209 9.41 -21.44 -45.18
N GLN A 210 8.86 -22.39 -45.94
CA GLN A 210 8.07 -22.10 -47.14
C GLN A 210 6.71 -21.45 -46.80
N SER A 211 6.20 -21.64 -45.58
CA SER A 211 4.88 -21.14 -45.18
C SER A 211 4.89 -19.73 -44.57
N THR A 212 6.06 -19.11 -44.35
CA THR A 212 6.34 -17.78 -43.75
C THR A 212 5.79 -17.49 -42.33
N THR A 213 4.63 -18.04 -41.97
CA THR A 213 3.95 -17.89 -40.67
C THR A 213 3.39 -19.23 -40.20
N PHE A 214 3.09 -19.34 -38.90
CA PHE A 214 2.51 -20.56 -38.33
C PHE A 214 1.12 -20.88 -38.92
N LEU A 215 0.32 -19.88 -39.31
CA LEU A 215 -1.01 -20.14 -39.88
C LEU A 215 -0.92 -20.82 -41.24
N GLY A 216 -0.02 -20.38 -42.12
CA GLY A 216 0.21 -21.05 -43.41
C GLY A 216 0.80 -22.46 -43.24
N PHE A 217 1.59 -22.69 -42.18
CA PHE A 217 2.07 -24.02 -41.84
C PHE A 217 0.95 -24.92 -41.30
N ALA A 218 0.09 -24.37 -40.45
CA ALA A 218 -1.03 -25.08 -39.85
C ALA A 218 -2.11 -25.47 -40.87
N GLU A 219 -2.30 -24.66 -41.92
CA GLU A 219 -3.18 -24.93 -43.07
C GLU A 219 -2.73 -26.20 -43.83
N ARG A 220 -1.43 -26.34 -44.10
CA ARG A 220 -0.85 -27.55 -44.75
C ARG A 220 -1.04 -28.84 -43.95
N LEU A 221 -1.26 -28.73 -42.64
CA LEU A 221 -1.53 -29.86 -41.76
C LEU A 221 -3.02 -30.25 -41.69
N THR A 222 -3.92 -29.47 -42.28
CA THR A 222 -5.35 -29.75 -42.25
C THR A 222 -5.74 -30.85 -43.26
N ALA A 223 -6.88 -31.50 -43.03
CA ALA A 223 -7.41 -32.52 -43.92
C ALA A 223 -7.67 -31.94 -45.32
N GLY A 224 -7.29 -32.67 -46.38
CA GLY A 224 -7.31 -32.21 -47.77
C GLY A 224 -5.98 -31.58 -48.22
N TRP A 225 -5.42 -30.63 -47.45
CA TRP A 225 -4.13 -30.00 -47.80
C TRP A 225 -2.93 -30.89 -47.49
N ARG A 226 -3.03 -31.72 -46.44
CA ARG A 226 -1.97 -32.67 -46.05
C ARG A 226 -1.75 -33.79 -47.05
N ASP A 227 -2.72 -34.07 -47.93
CA ASP A 227 -2.65 -35.19 -48.88
C ASP A 227 -1.61 -34.91 -50.00
N GLY A 228 -1.21 -33.63 -50.17
CA GLY A 228 -0.07 -33.22 -51.00
C GLY A 228 1.29 -33.26 -50.30
N GLU A 229 1.36 -33.64 -49.01
CA GLU A 229 2.60 -33.75 -48.24
C GLU A 229 3.06 -35.21 -48.15
N GLN A 230 4.37 -35.43 -48.00
CA GLN A 230 4.91 -36.77 -47.81
C GLN A 230 4.47 -37.36 -46.44
N PRO A 231 3.79 -38.53 -46.40
CA PRO A 231 3.27 -39.11 -45.15
C PRO A 231 4.33 -39.33 -44.06
N ASP A 232 5.55 -39.69 -44.45
CA ASP A 232 6.67 -39.90 -43.52
C ASP A 232 7.06 -38.60 -42.79
N GLN A 233 7.06 -37.45 -43.49
CA GLN A 233 7.38 -36.14 -42.92
C GLN A 233 6.31 -35.69 -41.90
N VAL A 234 5.04 -35.99 -42.17
CA VAL A 234 3.94 -35.71 -41.24
C VAL A 234 4.08 -36.57 -39.98
N ASN A 235 4.37 -37.86 -40.13
CA ASN A 235 4.59 -38.77 -39.01
C ASN A 235 5.80 -38.36 -38.15
N LYS A 236 6.92 -37.97 -38.78
CA LYS A 236 8.10 -37.44 -38.09
C LYS A 236 7.80 -36.15 -37.32
N LEU A 237 6.99 -35.24 -37.87
CA LEU A 237 6.57 -34.02 -37.17
C LEU A 237 5.73 -34.35 -35.93
N LEU A 238 4.72 -35.22 -36.05
CA LEU A 238 3.84 -35.60 -34.95
C LEU A 238 4.62 -36.26 -33.82
N LEU A 239 5.49 -37.22 -34.17
CA LEU A 239 6.35 -37.88 -33.21
C LEU A 239 7.33 -36.91 -32.55
N HIS A 240 7.96 -36.01 -33.32
CA HIS A 240 8.85 -35.01 -32.74
C HIS A 240 8.13 -34.03 -31.80
N ALA A 241 6.89 -33.65 -32.12
CA ALA A 241 6.06 -32.83 -31.25
C ALA A 241 5.73 -33.54 -29.92
N PHE A 242 5.50 -34.85 -29.98
CA PHE A 242 5.27 -35.70 -28.82
C PHE A 242 6.51 -35.80 -27.94
N LEU A 243 7.69 -36.09 -28.53
CA LEU A 243 8.96 -36.16 -27.81
C LEU A 243 9.40 -34.80 -27.24
N GLU A 244 9.12 -33.69 -27.92
CA GLU A 244 9.37 -32.35 -27.39
C GLU A 244 8.50 -32.04 -26.18
N ASP A 245 7.23 -32.42 -26.18
CA ASP A 245 6.36 -32.23 -25.03
C ASP A 245 6.88 -33.00 -23.81
N LEU A 246 7.34 -34.23 -24.01
CA LEU A 246 8.03 -35.00 -22.97
C LEU A 246 9.32 -34.29 -22.50
N ARG A 247 10.16 -33.82 -23.42
CA ARG A 247 11.38 -33.05 -23.07
C ARG A 247 11.07 -31.80 -22.25
N GLN A 248 10.03 -31.05 -22.61
CA GLN A 248 9.60 -29.86 -21.86
C GLN A 248 9.04 -30.21 -20.49
N ALA A 249 8.32 -31.33 -20.37
CA ALA A 249 7.85 -31.83 -19.09
C ALA A 249 9.03 -32.22 -18.17
N TYR A 250 10.07 -32.88 -18.67
CA TYR A 250 11.17 -33.34 -17.82
C TYR A 250 12.27 -32.29 -17.57
N ARG A 251 12.18 -31.10 -18.19
CA ARG A 251 13.14 -30.00 -17.98
C ARG A 251 13.08 -29.44 -16.55
N ARG A 252 14.20 -29.54 -15.82
CA ARG A 252 14.37 -28.94 -14.50
C ARG A 252 14.52 -27.42 -14.59
N ARG A 253 13.74 -26.67 -13.82
CA ARG A 253 13.84 -25.21 -13.69
C ARG A 253 14.02 -24.87 -12.22
N LEU A 254 14.98 -24.00 -11.89
CA LEU A 254 15.30 -23.63 -10.50
C LEU A 254 14.07 -23.05 -9.77
N TRP A 255 13.29 -22.26 -10.48
CA TRP A 255 12.10 -21.56 -9.96
C TRP A 255 10.82 -22.40 -9.91
N ARG A 256 10.86 -23.68 -10.30
CA ARG A 256 9.68 -24.56 -10.30
C ARG A 256 9.99 -25.87 -9.57
N PRO A 257 9.82 -25.90 -8.23
CA PRO A 257 10.12 -27.08 -7.42
C PRO A 257 9.36 -28.34 -7.89
N ALA A 258 8.15 -28.19 -8.44
CA ALA A 258 7.38 -29.30 -8.99
C ALA A 258 8.09 -30.06 -10.13
N ASP A 259 8.94 -29.39 -10.93
CA ASP A 259 9.67 -30.00 -12.05
C ASP A 259 10.75 -30.98 -11.56
N TRP A 260 11.18 -30.85 -10.29
CA TRP A 260 12.17 -31.71 -9.64
C TRP A 260 11.58 -32.97 -9.00
N ARG A 261 10.24 -33.09 -9.02
CA ARG A 261 9.53 -34.27 -8.50
C ARG A 261 9.54 -35.46 -9.47
N ARG A 262 9.99 -35.25 -10.71
CA ARG A 262 10.11 -36.27 -11.75
C ARG A 262 11.47 -36.98 -11.64
N THR A 263 11.49 -38.09 -10.91
CA THR A 263 12.69 -38.88 -10.57
C THR A 263 12.85 -40.18 -11.35
N ALA A 264 11.89 -40.52 -12.23
CA ALA A 264 11.99 -41.64 -13.16
C ALA A 264 11.55 -41.22 -14.57
N TYR A 265 12.14 -41.82 -15.60
CA TYR A 265 11.82 -41.58 -17.00
C TYR A 265 10.58 -42.37 -17.44
N PRO A 266 9.73 -41.84 -18.35
CA PRO A 266 8.60 -42.58 -18.90
C PRO A 266 9.05 -43.74 -19.79
N ALA A 267 8.24 -44.81 -19.83
CA ALA A 267 8.51 -45.99 -20.64
C ALA A 267 7.40 -46.26 -21.67
N LEU A 268 7.77 -46.81 -22.82
CA LEU A 268 6.88 -47.32 -23.86
C LEU A 268 7.21 -48.80 -24.08
N LEU A 269 6.23 -49.66 -23.86
CA LEU A 269 6.30 -51.10 -24.14
C LEU A 269 5.51 -51.39 -25.43
N LEU A 270 6.19 -51.92 -26.45
CA LEU A 270 5.61 -52.33 -27.73
C LEU A 270 5.66 -53.86 -27.83
N ASP A 271 4.48 -54.48 -27.85
CA ASP A 271 4.29 -55.93 -27.95
C ASP A 271 3.93 -56.34 -29.39
N HIS A 272 4.29 -57.56 -29.78
CA HIS A 272 4.05 -58.19 -31.08
C HIS A 272 4.48 -57.34 -32.28
N VAL A 273 5.73 -56.85 -32.27
CA VAL A 273 6.27 -56.03 -33.36
C VAL A 273 6.81 -56.91 -34.48
N GLU A 274 6.15 -56.93 -35.62
CA GLU A 274 6.62 -57.64 -36.83
C GLU A 274 7.20 -56.67 -37.88
N PRO A 275 8.21 -57.07 -38.67
CA PRO A 275 8.72 -56.29 -39.80
C PRO A 275 7.59 -55.86 -40.75
N GLY A 276 7.64 -54.60 -41.21
CA GLY A 276 6.61 -54.04 -42.12
C GLY A 276 5.31 -53.59 -41.45
N THR A 277 5.08 -53.89 -40.16
CA THR A 277 3.91 -53.40 -39.43
C THR A 277 4.06 -51.95 -38.97
N VAL A 278 2.93 -51.32 -38.60
CA VAL A 278 2.91 -49.95 -38.04
C VAL A 278 3.76 -49.81 -36.77
N GLY A 279 3.92 -50.88 -35.99
CA GLY A 279 4.80 -50.90 -34.82
C GLY A 279 6.28 -50.80 -35.19
N HIS A 280 6.70 -51.55 -36.21
CA HIS A 280 8.06 -51.46 -36.74
C HIS A 280 8.33 -50.06 -37.32
N VAL A 281 7.36 -49.49 -38.04
CA VAL A 281 7.43 -48.10 -38.53
C VAL A 281 7.59 -47.10 -37.37
N LEU A 282 6.87 -47.27 -36.27
CA LEU A 282 6.99 -46.40 -35.09
C LEU A 282 8.40 -46.46 -34.48
N VAL A 283 8.98 -47.67 -34.32
CA VAL A 283 10.35 -47.83 -33.79
C VAL A 283 11.37 -47.15 -34.70
N ARG A 284 11.26 -47.35 -36.03
CA ARG A 284 12.12 -46.69 -37.03
C ARG A 284 12.00 -45.17 -36.95
N LEU A 285 10.78 -44.64 -36.88
CA LEU A 285 10.54 -43.20 -36.77
C LEU A 285 11.14 -42.60 -35.48
N VAL A 286 11.08 -43.31 -34.35
CA VAL A 286 11.72 -42.84 -33.10
C VAL A 286 13.23 -42.79 -33.27
N ASN A 287 13.84 -43.80 -33.86
CA ASN A 287 15.26 -43.81 -34.18
C ASN A 287 15.65 -42.63 -35.09
N ASP A 288 14.92 -42.44 -36.20
CA ASP A 288 15.16 -41.36 -37.16
C ASP A 288 15.06 -39.98 -36.51
N VAL A 289 13.96 -39.72 -35.79
CA VAL A 289 13.74 -38.43 -35.14
C VAL A 289 14.84 -38.15 -34.10
N ARG A 290 15.31 -39.16 -33.36
CA ARG A 290 16.43 -39.00 -32.41
C ARG A 290 17.75 -38.71 -33.11
N ASN A 291 18.03 -39.40 -34.23
CA ASN A 291 19.25 -39.22 -35.00
C ASN A 291 19.29 -37.84 -35.67
N GLU A 292 18.19 -37.44 -36.32
CA GLU A 292 18.09 -36.18 -37.06
C GLU A 292 18.02 -34.95 -36.14
N THR A 293 17.26 -35.00 -35.04
CA THR A 293 17.14 -33.84 -34.13
C THR A 293 18.35 -33.67 -33.21
N GLY A 294 19.05 -34.78 -32.95
CA GLY A 294 20.20 -34.85 -32.07
C GLY A 294 19.94 -34.50 -30.60
N ARG A 295 18.66 -34.37 -30.19
CA ARG A 295 18.25 -33.96 -28.85
C ARG A 295 17.78 -35.16 -28.04
N ASN A 296 18.32 -35.32 -26.83
CA ASN A 296 17.82 -36.33 -25.89
C ASN A 296 16.34 -36.06 -25.53
N ASP A 297 15.54 -37.11 -25.54
CA ASP A 297 14.18 -37.13 -24.99
C ASP A 297 14.10 -38.13 -23.83
N PRO A 298 13.12 -37.99 -22.92
CA PRO A 298 13.06 -38.79 -21.71
C PRO A 298 12.32 -40.13 -21.89
N LEU A 299 11.99 -40.58 -23.11
CA LEU A 299 11.21 -41.81 -23.31
C LEU A 299 12.13 -43.04 -23.42
N LEU A 300 11.93 -44.05 -22.58
CA LEU A 300 12.55 -45.36 -22.79
C LEU A 300 11.61 -46.23 -23.62
N VAL A 301 12.07 -46.82 -24.73
CA VAL A 301 11.24 -47.69 -25.57
C VAL A 301 11.78 -49.11 -25.48
N VAL A 302 10.89 -50.06 -25.23
CA VAL A 302 11.15 -51.49 -25.25
C VAL A 302 10.18 -52.11 -26.24
N ALA A 303 10.69 -52.68 -27.32
CA ALA A 303 9.93 -53.34 -28.36
C ALA A 303 10.23 -54.83 -28.35
N ALA A 304 9.23 -55.68 -28.57
CA ALA A 304 9.41 -57.13 -28.60
C ALA A 304 8.78 -57.75 -29.86
N GLY A 305 9.53 -58.58 -30.60
CA GLY A 305 9.11 -59.17 -31.88
C GLY A 305 9.87 -60.45 -32.23
N ASP A 306 9.30 -61.28 -33.10
CA ASP A 306 9.81 -62.63 -33.41
C ASP A 306 11.05 -62.64 -34.29
N GLN A 307 11.23 -61.62 -35.14
CA GLN A 307 12.43 -61.42 -35.95
C GLN A 307 12.96 -59.99 -35.77
N PRO A 308 14.26 -59.80 -35.48
CA PRO A 308 14.86 -58.49 -35.57
C PRO A 308 14.86 -58.04 -37.05
N PRO A 309 14.47 -56.79 -37.36
CA PRO A 309 14.62 -56.25 -38.71
C PRO A 309 16.05 -56.43 -39.24
N PRO A 310 16.24 -56.72 -40.55
CA PRO A 310 17.56 -57.04 -41.13
C PRO A 310 18.58 -55.90 -41.06
N GLU A 311 18.11 -54.68 -40.76
CA GLU A 311 18.92 -53.47 -40.59
C GLU A 311 19.53 -53.34 -39.17
N LEU A 312 19.23 -54.28 -38.27
CA LEU A 312 19.61 -54.20 -36.85
C LEU A 312 20.99 -54.83 -36.53
N PRO A 313 21.66 -54.35 -35.48
CA PRO A 313 22.89 -54.95 -34.94
C PRO A 313 22.69 -56.42 -34.53
N GLU A 314 23.81 -57.15 -34.41
CA GLU A 314 23.78 -58.52 -33.88
C GLU A 314 23.14 -58.57 -32.48
N PRO A 315 22.23 -59.52 -32.20
CA PRO A 315 21.59 -59.61 -30.89
C PRO A 315 22.54 -60.07 -29.79
N HIS A 316 22.63 -59.30 -28.72
CA HIS A 316 23.34 -59.70 -27.50
C HIS A 316 22.45 -60.57 -26.60
N PRO A 317 23.02 -61.54 -25.86
CA PRO A 317 22.34 -62.22 -24.77
C PRO A 317 21.74 -61.29 -23.70
N LEU A 318 20.72 -61.75 -22.96
CA LEU A 318 20.06 -60.95 -21.91
C LEU A 318 20.93 -60.73 -20.66
N ASP A 319 21.83 -61.65 -20.33
CA ASP A 319 22.77 -61.55 -19.21
C ASP A 319 23.89 -60.52 -19.49
N GLU A 320 24.28 -60.35 -20.76
CA GLU A 320 25.20 -59.30 -21.24
C GLU A 320 24.51 -57.92 -21.45
N ALA A 321 23.24 -57.75 -21.09
CA ALA A 321 22.48 -56.54 -21.41
C ALA A 321 23.12 -55.23 -20.89
N ASP A 322 23.75 -55.26 -19.71
CA ASP A 322 24.44 -54.10 -19.15
C ASP A 322 25.70 -53.73 -19.96
N GLU A 323 26.45 -54.72 -20.47
CA GLU A 323 27.63 -54.55 -21.32
C GLU A 323 27.22 -54.02 -22.70
N ALA A 324 26.21 -54.62 -23.33
CA ALA A 324 25.66 -54.17 -24.61
C ALA A 324 25.17 -52.72 -24.56
N HIS A 325 24.59 -52.29 -23.43
CA HIS A 325 24.23 -50.89 -23.23
C HIS A 325 25.46 -49.98 -23.14
N ASP A 326 26.50 -50.38 -22.42
CA ASP A 326 27.68 -49.55 -22.20
C ASP A 326 28.49 -49.42 -23.51
N GLU A 327 28.65 -50.50 -24.29
CA GLU A 327 29.19 -50.47 -25.66
C GLU A 327 28.39 -49.54 -26.58
N TRP A 328 27.06 -49.62 -26.53
CA TRP A 328 26.20 -48.72 -27.29
C TRP A 328 26.40 -47.25 -26.91
N VAL A 329 26.54 -46.95 -25.61
CA VAL A 329 26.79 -45.57 -25.16
C VAL A 329 28.08 -45.01 -25.73
N GLU A 330 29.13 -45.82 -25.81
CA GLU A 330 30.44 -45.45 -26.37
C GLU A 330 30.40 -45.27 -27.89
N ALA A 331 29.69 -46.15 -28.62
CA ALA A 331 29.57 -46.09 -30.08
C ALA A 331 28.61 -45.00 -30.58
N LEU A 332 27.60 -44.62 -29.79
CA LEU A 332 26.52 -43.73 -30.19
C LEU A 332 26.97 -42.37 -30.78
N PRO A 333 27.98 -41.64 -30.24
CA PRO A 333 28.45 -40.39 -30.84
C PRO A 333 28.93 -40.55 -32.29
N GLU A 334 29.67 -41.63 -32.58
CA GLU A 334 30.15 -41.93 -33.93
C GLU A 334 29.00 -42.38 -34.84
N MET A 335 28.14 -43.30 -34.38
CA MET A 335 27.00 -43.77 -35.15
C MET A 335 26.07 -42.62 -35.57
N ARG A 336 25.90 -41.61 -34.70
CA ARG A 336 25.14 -40.39 -34.99
C ARG A 336 25.84 -39.48 -35.99
N ARG A 337 27.16 -39.30 -35.87
CA ARG A 337 27.96 -38.52 -36.83
C ARG A 337 27.84 -39.11 -38.23
N LEU A 338 27.85 -40.44 -38.33
CA LEU A 338 27.73 -41.20 -39.58
C LEU A 338 26.28 -41.44 -40.03
N ARG A 339 25.27 -41.00 -39.26
CA ARG A 339 23.84 -41.21 -39.52
C ARG A 339 23.45 -42.67 -39.79
N ARG A 340 24.02 -43.63 -39.04
CA ARG A 340 23.69 -45.05 -39.19
C ARG A 340 22.20 -45.31 -38.91
N ALA A 341 21.58 -46.20 -39.69
CA ALA A 341 20.13 -46.47 -39.67
C ALA A 341 19.63 -47.03 -38.33
N ALA A 342 20.46 -47.74 -37.55
CA ALA A 342 20.08 -48.31 -36.25
C ALA A 342 20.81 -47.67 -35.04
N ALA A 343 21.21 -46.40 -35.14
CA ALA A 343 22.07 -45.74 -34.15
C ALA A 343 21.56 -45.77 -32.70
N TRP A 344 20.24 -45.83 -32.47
CA TRP A 344 19.65 -45.80 -31.12
C TRP A 344 19.16 -47.16 -30.62
N LEU A 345 19.34 -48.23 -31.40
CA LEU A 345 18.83 -49.56 -31.07
C LEU A 345 19.88 -50.42 -30.37
N VAL A 346 19.44 -51.16 -29.35
CA VAL A 346 20.18 -52.24 -28.72
C VAL A 346 19.30 -53.48 -28.80
N VAL A 347 19.81 -54.55 -29.41
CA VAL A 347 19.05 -55.79 -29.62
C VAL A 347 19.49 -56.81 -28.59
N LEU A 348 18.51 -57.33 -27.86
CA LEU A 348 18.71 -58.33 -26.82
C LEU A 348 17.89 -59.57 -27.18
N ARG A 349 18.47 -60.75 -27.02
CA ARG A 349 17.80 -62.04 -27.18
C ARG A 349 17.93 -62.86 -25.90
N PRO A 350 16.90 -63.61 -25.51
CA PRO A 350 17.06 -64.67 -24.52
C PRO A 350 18.05 -65.71 -25.05
N ASP A 351 18.87 -66.28 -24.17
CA ASP A 351 19.69 -67.42 -24.55
C ASP A 351 18.86 -68.69 -24.72
N ALA A 352 19.11 -69.41 -25.81
CA ALA A 352 18.49 -70.69 -26.12
C ALA A 352 19.21 -71.87 -25.43
N THR A 353 20.41 -71.65 -24.91
CA THR A 353 21.31 -72.71 -24.45
C THR A 353 21.57 -72.58 -22.96
N GLU A 354 20.67 -73.09 -22.12
CA GLU A 354 21.06 -73.61 -20.80
C GLU A 354 20.01 -74.55 -20.18
N THR A 355 20.46 -75.76 -19.84
CA THR A 355 19.71 -76.86 -19.21
C THR A 355 19.66 -76.75 -17.67
N GLY A 356 19.61 -75.54 -17.13
CA GLY A 356 19.53 -75.28 -15.68
C GLY A 356 18.09 -75.00 -15.20
N PRO A 357 17.73 -75.30 -13.93
CA PRO A 357 16.43 -74.90 -13.41
C PRO A 357 16.34 -73.35 -13.37
N PRO A 358 15.22 -72.76 -13.83
CA PRO A 358 15.09 -71.31 -13.94
C PRO A 358 15.28 -70.64 -12.56
N PRO A 359 15.96 -69.48 -12.51
CA PRO A 359 16.20 -68.78 -11.25
C PRO A 359 14.88 -68.47 -10.53
N ARG A 360 14.74 -68.98 -9.31
CA ARG A 360 13.57 -68.74 -8.46
C ARG A 360 13.73 -67.40 -7.74
N GLY A 361 13.20 -66.32 -8.32
CA GLY A 361 13.22 -64.98 -7.73
C GLY A 361 11.95 -64.20 -8.03
N GLY A 362 11.35 -63.58 -7.01
CA GLY A 362 10.20 -62.69 -7.21
C GLY A 362 10.63 -61.35 -7.80
N VAL A 363 9.97 -60.93 -8.89
CA VAL A 363 10.20 -59.62 -9.52
C VAL A 363 9.79 -58.51 -8.54
N ARG A 364 10.75 -57.69 -8.11
CA ARG A 364 10.45 -56.50 -7.31
C ARG A 364 9.95 -55.38 -8.22
N PRO A 365 8.78 -54.78 -7.96
CA PRO A 365 8.31 -53.66 -8.78
C PRO A 365 9.23 -52.46 -8.62
N PHE A 366 9.46 -51.73 -9.70
CA PHE A 366 10.26 -50.52 -9.67
C PHE A 366 9.48 -49.38 -9.00
N ALA A 367 10.10 -48.74 -8.01
CA ALA A 367 9.60 -47.53 -7.37
C ALA A 367 10.50 -46.34 -7.72
N ALA A 368 9.89 -45.26 -8.21
CA ALA A 368 10.63 -44.03 -8.52
C ALA A 368 11.28 -43.44 -7.24
N PRO A 369 12.55 -42.98 -7.28
CA PRO A 369 13.24 -42.41 -6.11
C PRO A 369 12.52 -41.22 -5.48
N GLU A 370 12.83 -40.92 -4.21
CA GLU A 370 12.29 -39.74 -3.56
C GLU A 370 12.79 -38.43 -4.17
N PRO A 371 11.90 -37.43 -4.35
CA PRO A 371 12.31 -36.14 -4.85
C PRO A 371 13.03 -35.34 -3.74
N PRO A 372 13.86 -34.35 -4.10
CA PRO A 372 14.57 -33.53 -3.13
C PRO A 372 13.62 -32.89 -2.10
N TRP A 373 14.06 -32.77 -0.84
CA TRP A 373 13.23 -32.28 0.28
C TRP A 373 12.63 -30.88 0.03
N TRP A 374 13.36 -29.99 -0.63
CA TRP A 374 12.92 -28.64 -0.99
C TRP A 374 11.85 -28.61 -2.11
N SER A 375 11.63 -29.72 -2.82
CA SER A 375 10.57 -29.86 -3.82
C SER A 375 9.24 -30.34 -3.25
N ARG A 376 9.19 -30.58 -1.92
CA ARG A 376 7.97 -30.96 -1.19
C ARG A 376 7.04 -29.75 -1.08
N ARG A 377 5.72 -30.00 -1.08
CA ARG A 377 4.68 -28.96 -1.23
C ARG A 377 4.66 -27.91 -0.10
N PHE A 378 5.25 -28.19 1.07
CA PHE A 378 5.18 -27.32 2.25
C PHE A 378 6.23 -26.20 2.30
N LEU A 379 7.42 -26.40 1.73
CA LEU A 379 8.53 -25.44 1.84
C LEU A 379 8.23 -24.07 1.22
N PRO A 380 7.69 -23.97 -0.02
CA PRO A 380 7.38 -22.67 -0.60
C PRO A 380 6.23 -21.96 0.12
N ALA A 381 5.27 -22.71 0.69
CA ALA A 381 4.21 -22.14 1.51
C ALA A 381 4.76 -21.55 2.82
N ALA A 382 5.68 -22.26 3.49
CA ALA A 382 6.34 -21.79 4.70
C ALA A 382 7.20 -20.53 4.44
N VAL A 383 7.96 -20.49 3.34
CA VAL A 383 8.75 -19.30 2.97
C VAL A 383 7.85 -18.09 2.69
N CYS A 384 6.74 -18.28 1.97
CA CYS A 384 5.76 -17.19 1.77
C CYS A 384 5.17 -16.69 3.09
N LEU A 385 4.82 -17.59 4.02
CA LEU A 385 4.31 -17.22 5.34
C LEU A 385 5.33 -16.42 6.15
N VAL A 386 6.61 -16.83 6.13
CA VAL A 386 7.69 -16.10 6.82
C VAL A 386 7.90 -14.71 6.21
N LEU A 387 7.87 -14.57 4.88
CA LEU A 387 7.99 -13.27 4.23
C LEU A 387 6.79 -12.35 4.53
N LEU A 388 5.57 -12.89 4.57
CA LEU A 388 4.36 -12.13 4.93
C LEU A 388 4.39 -11.70 6.40
N ALA A 389 4.83 -12.58 7.31
CA ALA A 389 5.00 -12.25 8.71
C ALA A 389 6.08 -11.18 8.92
N GLY A 390 7.21 -11.29 8.23
CA GLY A 390 8.29 -10.28 8.26
C GLY A 390 7.85 -8.92 7.72
N ALA A 391 7.11 -8.90 6.61
CA ALA A 391 6.54 -7.67 6.07
C ALA A 391 5.51 -7.04 7.03
N GLY A 392 4.64 -7.85 7.66
CA GLY A 392 3.68 -7.38 8.66
C GLY A 392 4.35 -6.79 9.90
N ALA A 393 5.41 -7.41 10.41
CA ALA A 393 6.20 -6.90 11.53
C ALA A 393 6.93 -5.58 11.17
N TRP A 394 7.45 -5.46 9.94
CA TRP A 394 8.11 -4.23 9.46
C TRP A 394 7.13 -3.05 9.34
N VAL A 395 5.95 -3.28 8.78
CA VAL A 395 4.87 -2.28 8.66
C VAL A 395 4.40 -1.78 10.03
N THR A 396 4.19 -2.68 10.99
CA THR A 396 3.70 -2.35 12.34
C THR A 396 4.72 -1.63 13.22
N THR A 397 6.02 -1.89 13.05
CA THR A 397 7.09 -1.21 13.80
C THR A 397 7.45 0.16 13.22
N ARG A 398 7.24 0.38 11.92
CA ARG A 398 7.49 1.66 11.26
C ARG A 398 6.33 2.64 11.42
N TRP A 399 5.10 2.15 11.47
CA TRP A 399 3.87 2.94 11.49
C TRP A 399 3.00 2.50 12.67
N GLY A 400 3.01 3.30 13.75
CA GLY A 400 2.18 3.04 14.94
C GLY A 400 0.68 3.15 14.65
N PRO A 401 -0.20 2.72 15.57
CA PRO A 401 -1.65 2.77 15.37
C PRO A 401 -2.12 4.19 15.02
N GLY A 402 -2.59 4.38 13.78
CA GLY A 402 -3.12 5.66 13.34
C GLY A 402 -2.05 6.71 13.01
N CYS A 403 -0.85 6.29 12.64
CA CYS A 403 0.16 7.15 12.00
C CYS A 403 0.70 6.49 10.74
N HIS A 404 -0.11 6.51 9.67
CA HIS A 404 0.17 5.76 8.44
C HIS A 404 0.26 6.70 7.24
N PRO A 405 1.38 6.69 6.49
CA PRO A 405 1.43 7.40 5.22
C PRO A 405 0.42 6.76 4.25
N SER A 406 -0.35 7.60 3.54
CA SER A 406 -1.33 7.10 2.56
C SER A 406 -0.63 6.63 1.30
N VAL A 407 -0.93 5.41 0.85
CA VAL A 407 -0.54 4.90 -0.48
C VAL A 407 -1.66 5.03 -1.52
N SER A 408 -2.87 5.43 -1.10
CA SER A 408 -4.10 5.32 -1.89
C SER A 408 -4.79 6.65 -2.20
N GLY A 409 -4.08 7.78 -2.06
CA GLY A 409 -4.57 9.13 -2.39
C GLY A 409 -4.58 10.08 -1.19
N GLY A 410 -4.65 11.40 -1.47
CA GLY A 410 -4.45 12.49 -0.51
C GLY A 410 -2.98 12.91 -0.37
N ARG A 411 -2.72 14.14 0.07
CA ARG A 411 -1.37 14.59 0.42
C ARG A 411 -1.15 14.34 1.91
N VAL A 412 -0.81 13.10 2.24
CA VAL A 412 -0.51 12.66 3.61
C VAL A 412 0.96 12.25 3.70
N SER A 413 1.72 12.93 4.54
CA SER A 413 3.10 12.56 4.86
C SER A 413 3.27 12.59 6.37
N VAL A 414 3.41 11.41 6.99
CA VAL A 414 3.53 11.28 8.44
C VAL A 414 4.58 10.25 8.84
N GLN A 415 5.16 10.47 10.00
CA GLN A 415 6.16 9.62 10.63
C GLN A 415 5.94 9.54 12.13
N LEU A 416 6.05 8.34 12.70
CA LEU A 416 6.10 8.15 14.15
C LEU A 416 7.48 8.54 14.71
N VAL A 417 7.52 9.49 15.64
CA VAL A 417 8.71 9.98 16.33
C VAL A 417 8.41 10.05 17.83
N ASP A 418 9.16 9.34 18.66
CA ASP A 418 9.00 9.33 20.13
C ASP A 418 7.56 9.09 20.61
N GLY A 419 6.84 8.19 19.93
CA GLY A 419 5.43 7.86 20.25
C GLY A 419 4.40 8.83 19.68
N GLU A 420 4.83 9.84 18.91
CA GLU A 420 3.98 10.90 18.36
C GLU A 420 3.95 10.89 16.83
N CYS A 421 2.80 11.23 16.26
CA CYS A 421 2.60 11.21 14.82
C CYS A 421 2.91 12.56 14.19
N ILE A 422 4.11 12.73 13.64
CA ILE A 422 4.62 14.00 13.13
C ILE A 422 4.45 14.06 11.61
N GLY A 423 4.02 15.21 11.09
CA GLY A 423 3.86 15.42 9.65
C GLY A 423 2.57 16.17 9.32
N TYR A 424 1.98 15.91 8.16
CA TYR A 424 0.77 16.59 7.70
C TYR A 424 -0.23 15.67 6.99
N SER A 425 -1.47 16.12 6.95
CA SER A 425 -2.59 15.48 6.26
C SER A 425 -3.57 16.53 5.74
N ASP A 426 -4.09 16.32 4.53
CA ASP A 426 -5.18 17.12 3.94
C ASP A 426 -6.51 16.37 3.83
N SER A 427 -6.58 15.14 4.35
CA SER A 427 -7.70 14.23 4.15
C SER A 427 -7.93 13.26 5.32
N ALA A 428 -9.11 12.65 5.34
CA ALA A 428 -9.50 11.67 6.36
C ALA A 428 -8.67 10.37 6.33
N ALA A 429 -7.73 10.20 5.40
CA ALA A 429 -6.78 9.10 5.41
C ALA A 429 -5.84 9.16 6.63
N GLN A 430 -5.63 10.35 7.20
CA GLN A 430 -4.91 10.54 8.45
C GLN A 430 -5.54 11.69 9.24
N VAL A 431 -6.07 11.36 10.42
CA VAL A 431 -6.56 12.32 11.41
C VAL A 431 -5.62 12.23 12.62
N PHE A 432 -5.11 13.36 13.10
CA PHE A 432 -4.21 13.36 14.24
C PHE A 432 -4.97 13.15 15.54
N ASN A 433 -4.34 12.43 16.46
CA ASN A 433 -4.82 12.12 17.80
C ASN A 433 -5.97 11.11 17.89
N ASN A 434 -5.61 9.85 18.13
CA ASN A 434 -6.57 8.77 18.37
C ASN A 434 -6.74 8.43 19.86
N ASP A 435 -6.22 9.27 20.75
CA ASP A 435 -6.35 9.01 22.19
C ASP A 435 -7.80 9.27 22.66
N PRO A 436 -8.21 8.60 23.76
CA PRO A 436 -9.49 8.86 24.41
C PRO A 436 -9.63 10.33 24.84
N GLY A 437 -10.84 10.89 24.79
CA GLY A 437 -11.12 12.28 25.19
C GLY A 437 -10.89 13.33 24.09
N GLN A 438 -10.25 12.96 22.97
CA GLN A 438 -9.95 13.90 21.86
C GLN A 438 -10.95 13.85 20.69
N GLN A 439 -12.20 13.43 20.94
CA GLN A 439 -13.24 13.32 19.91
C GLN A 439 -13.48 14.65 19.20
N ARG A 440 -13.61 15.76 19.95
CA ARG A 440 -13.88 17.09 19.39
C ARG A 440 -12.76 17.57 18.46
N LEU A 441 -11.50 17.30 18.81
CA LEU A 441 -10.34 17.60 17.94
C LEU A 441 -10.38 16.79 16.64
N ARG A 442 -10.75 15.51 16.69
CA ARG A 442 -10.88 14.68 15.48
C ARG A 442 -12.03 15.16 14.59
N THR A 443 -13.19 15.45 15.19
CA THR A 443 -14.37 15.92 14.47
C THR A 443 -14.09 17.22 13.70
N ILE A 444 -13.35 18.17 14.28
CA ILE A 444 -13.01 19.40 13.56
C ILE A 444 -12.01 19.18 12.41
N GLN A 445 -11.04 18.27 12.56
CA GLN A 445 -10.15 17.88 11.46
C GLN A 445 -10.93 17.22 10.31
N GLU A 446 -11.81 16.28 10.63
CA GLU A 446 -12.69 15.62 9.66
C GLU A 446 -13.60 16.62 8.95
N ARG A 447 -14.10 17.62 9.68
CA ARG A 447 -14.90 18.71 9.15
C ARG A 447 -14.10 19.54 8.13
N ILE A 448 -12.88 19.94 8.48
CA ILE A 448 -11.97 20.62 7.55
C ILE A 448 -11.72 19.77 6.31
N PHE A 449 -11.48 18.46 6.46
CA PHE A 449 -11.26 17.58 5.31
C PHE A 449 -12.50 17.41 4.44
N ALA A 450 -13.70 17.46 5.01
CA ALA A 450 -14.94 17.51 4.25
C ALA A 450 -15.09 18.83 3.47
N GLN A 451 -14.77 19.95 4.11
CA GLN A 451 -14.79 21.26 3.46
C GLN A 451 -13.70 21.40 2.38
N ASN A 452 -12.52 20.79 2.54
CA ASN A 452 -11.50 20.69 1.50
C ASN A 452 -12.05 20.04 0.22
N ARG A 453 -12.75 18.91 0.37
CA ARG A 453 -13.40 18.22 -0.76
C ARG A 453 -14.49 19.09 -1.38
N ALA A 454 -15.28 19.78 -0.57
CA ALA A 454 -16.30 20.70 -1.07
C ALA A 454 -15.69 21.87 -1.85
N ALA A 455 -14.59 22.44 -1.37
CA ALA A 455 -13.87 23.54 -2.03
C ALA A 455 -13.30 23.08 -3.37
N GLU A 456 -12.69 21.90 -3.43
CA GLU A 456 -12.20 21.31 -4.69
C GLU A 456 -13.36 21.06 -5.68
N GLU A 457 -14.51 20.59 -5.20
CA GLU A 457 -15.70 20.39 -6.02
C GLU A 457 -16.26 21.69 -6.58
N VAL A 458 -16.33 22.75 -5.77
CA VAL A 458 -16.73 24.10 -6.24
C VAL A 458 -15.72 24.63 -7.25
N TRP A 459 -14.42 24.46 -7.00
CA TRP A 459 -13.36 24.90 -7.92
C TRP A 459 -13.43 24.20 -9.27
N ARG A 460 -13.70 22.89 -9.29
CA ARG A 460 -13.90 22.15 -10.55
C ARG A 460 -15.16 22.59 -11.28
N ARG A 461 -16.27 22.81 -10.57
CA ARG A 461 -17.53 23.27 -11.15
C ARG A 461 -17.49 24.70 -11.71
N SER A 462 -16.61 25.56 -11.18
CA SER A 462 -16.36 26.90 -11.73
C SER A 462 -15.41 26.89 -12.93
N ASP A 463 -15.16 25.73 -13.55
CA ASP A 463 -14.12 25.54 -14.59
C ASP A 463 -12.73 26.05 -14.14
N ARG A 464 -12.45 25.94 -12.83
CA ARG A 464 -11.21 26.42 -12.20
C ARG A 464 -10.98 27.93 -12.35
N ARG A 465 -12.03 28.75 -12.46
CA ARG A 465 -11.90 30.22 -12.53
C ARG A 465 -11.66 30.88 -11.17
N ARG A 466 -12.22 30.31 -10.09
CA ARG A 466 -12.06 30.88 -8.75
C ARG A 466 -10.62 30.70 -8.23
N PRO A 467 -10.03 31.71 -7.56
CA PRO A 467 -8.75 31.56 -6.89
C PRO A 467 -8.80 30.40 -5.90
N TYR A 468 -7.79 29.53 -5.95
CA TYR A 468 -7.70 28.36 -5.08
C TYR A 468 -6.37 28.36 -4.35
N LEU A 469 -6.44 28.39 -3.01
CA LEU A 469 -5.27 28.43 -2.14
C LEU A 469 -5.29 27.31 -1.11
N THR A 470 -4.10 26.96 -0.66
CA THR A 470 -3.83 25.99 0.39
C THR A 470 -3.09 26.66 1.53
N ARG A 471 -3.53 26.38 2.74
CA ARG A 471 -2.85 26.80 3.97
C ARG A 471 -2.55 25.62 4.83
N VAL A 472 -1.45 25.74 5.55
CA VAL A 472 -1.08 24.75 6.56
C VAL A 472 -1.50 25.27 7.92
N TYR A 473 -2.32 24.52 8.64
CA TYR A 473 -2.42 24.64 10.08
C TYR A 473 -1.26 23.85 10.69
N LEU A 474 -0.32 24.47 11.41
CA LEU A 474 0.78 23.77 12.07
C LEU A 474 0.65 23.91 13.58
N GLY A 475 0.26 22.84 14.27
CA GLY A 475 0.00 22.86 15.72
C GLY A 475 0.60 21.68 16.47
N THR A 476 0.23 21.57 17.75
CA THR A 476 0.54 20.43 18.63
C THR A 476 -0.69 19.52 18.68
N LEU A 477 -0.70 18.43 17.91
CA LEU A 477 -1.87 17.55 17.78
C LEU A 477 -1.67 16.17 18.40
N THR A 478 -0.46 15.84 18.83
CA THR A 478 -0.16 14.61 19.61
C THR A 478 0.76 14.94 20.78
N GLY A 479 0.86 14.01 21.73
CA GLY A 479 1.54 14.25 22.98
C GLY A 479 1.43 13.07 23.93
N ASN A 480 1.34 13.36 25.22
CA ASN A 480 1.11 12.34 26.25
C ASN A 480 -0.28 11.70 26.04
N ARG A 481 -0.38 10.40 26.37
CA ARG A 481 -1.65 9.67 26.28
C ARG A 481 -2.68 10.26 27.22
N THR A 482 -3.90 10.45 26.72
CA THR A 482 -5.00 11.06 27.47
C THR A 482 -6.03 10.03 27.92
N ARG A 483 -6.80 10.37 28.95
CA ARG A 483 -7.93 9.56 29.45
C ARG A 483 -9.24 9.99 28.80
N ALA A 484 -10.29 9.17 28.90
CA ALA A 484 -11.56 9.42 28.24
C ALA A 484 -12.29 10.70 28.73
N ASP A 485 -11.99 11.13 29.95
CA ASP A 485 -12.51 12.33 30.62
C ASP A 485 -11.62 13.57 30.44
N GLU A 486 -10.54 13.47 29.64
CA GLU A 486 -9.53 14.51 29.51
C GLU A 486 -9.48 15.06 28.08
N GLU A 487 -9.81 16.35 27.89
CA GLU A 487 -9.65 17.06 26.61
C GLU A 487 -8.38 17.93 26.65
N SER A 488 -7.26 17.49 26.10
CA SER A 488 -5.95 18.15 26.31
C SER A 488 -5.57 19.14 25.19
N TYR A 489 -6.30 19.15 24.07
CA TYR A 489 -5.98 19.92 22.85
C TYR A 489 -7.10 20.92 22.48
N VAL A 490 -7.71 21.52 23.50
CA VAL A 490 -8.82 22.49 23.33
C VAL A 490 -8.38 23.67 22.48
N SER A 491 -7.13 24.12 22.63
CA SER A 491 -6.59 25.28 21.89
C SER A 491 -6.46 25.02 20.40
N GLU A 492 -5.91 23.86 20.05
CA GLU A 492 -5.75 23.44 18.67
C GLU A 492 -7.10 23.18 18.01
N ARG A 493 -8.04 22.59 18.76
CA ARG A 493 -9.44 22.47 18.32
C ARG A 493 -10.01 23.86 18.00
N GLU A 494 -9.87 24.85 18.86
CA GLU A 494 -10.40 26.20 18.63
C GLU A 494 -9.76 26.91 17.44
N GLU A 495 -8.46 26.80 17.26
CA GLU A 495 -7.80 27.39 16.08
C GLU A 495 -8.30 26.73 14.78
N LEU A 496 -8.47 25.39 14.79
CA LEU A 496 -9.08 24.66 13.67
C LEU A 496 -10.56 25.06 13.46
N GLU A 497 -11.34 25.32 14.51
CA GLU A 497 -12.71 25.85 14.42
C GLU A 497 -12.75 27.22 13.74
N GLY A 498 -11.82 28.11 14.08
CA GLY A 498 -11.68 29.41 13.43
C GLY A 498 -11.38 29.28 11.94
N MET A 499 -10.44 28.42 11.59
CA MET A 499 -10.09 28.16 10.19
C MET A 499 -11.21 27.46 9.41
N ALA A 500 -11.93 26.51 10.03
CA ALA A 500 -13.10 25.85 9.45
C ALA A 500 -14.24 26.83 9.19
N THR A 501 -14.42 27.82 10.07
CA THR A 501 -15.38 28.92 9.89
C THR A 501 -14.99 29.80 8.71
N ALA A 502 -13.70 30.15 8.55
CA ALA A 502 -13.23 30.90 7.38
C ALA A 502 -13.46 30.11 6.07
N GLN A 503 -13.15 28.81 6.07
CA GLN A 503 -13.40 27.95 4.92
C GLN A 503 -14.89 27.83 4.60
N TYR A 504 -15.75 27.75 5.64
CA TYR A 504 -17.20 27.68 5.48
C TYR A 504 -17.77 28.95 4.84
N ALA A 505 -17.34 30.13 5.29
CA ALA A 505 -17.79 31.40 4.74
C ALA A 505 -17.54 31.45 3.21
N LEU A 506 -16.36 31.04 2.76
CA LEU A 506 -15.99 31.00 1.34
C LEU A 506 -16.81 30.00 0.51
N LEU A 507 -17.30 28.93 1.13
CA LEU A 507 -18.16 27.94 0.49
C LEU A 507 -19.61 28.42 0.36
N LYS A 508 -20.04 29.39 1.16
CA LYS A 508 -21.36 30.02 1.07
C LYS A 508 -21.42 31.17 0.06
N GLU A 509 -20.27 31.67 -0.37
CA GLU A 509 -20.20 32.59 -1.51
C GLU A 509 -20.78 31.97 -2.79
N SER A 510 -21.46 32.80 -3.58
CA SER A 510 -22.14 32.36 -4.81
C SER A 510 -21.16 31.70 -5.79
N ALA A 511 -21.58 30.61 -6.44
CA ALA A 511 -20.74 29.86 -7.37
C ALA A 511 -20.25 30.68 -8.58
N GLY A 512 -20.97 31.75 -8.94
CA GLY A 512 -20.60 32.70 -9.99
C GLY A 512 -19.70 33.87 -9.55
N ALA A 513 -19.30 33.92 -8.27
CA ALA A 513 -18.35 34.91 -7.78
C ALA A 513 -16.92 34.50 -8.16
N ASP A 514 -16.52 34.75 -9.42
CA ASP A 514 -15.21 34.34 -9.95
C ASP A 514 -14.02 34.97 -9.19
N GLY A 515 -14.22 36.09 -8.49
CA GLY A 515 -13.21 36.74 -7.63
C GLY A 515 -13.09 36.18 -6.21
N ALA A 516 -14.04 35.37 -5.75
CA ALA A 516 -14.06 34.85 -4.37
C ALA A 516 -13.13 33.63 -4.25
N ALA A 517 -12.21 33.67 -3.30
CA ALA A 517 -11.24 32.59 -3.13
C ALA A 517 -11.88 31.32 -2.56
N LEU A 518 -11.21 30.19 -2.76
CA LEU A 518 -11.51 28.90 -2.18
C LEU A 518 -10.30 28.44 -1.37
N LEU A 519 -10.57 27.98 -0.15
CA LEU A 519 -9.53 27.58 0.80
C LEU A 519 -9.50 26.05 0.93
N ARG A 520 -8.30 25.49 0.85
CA ARG A 520 -7.95 24.17 1.36
C ARG A 520 -7.05 24.31 2.58
N ILE A 521 -7.29 23.51 3.61
CA ILE A 521 -6.47 23.48 4.81
C ILE A 521 -5.78 22.13 4.92
N VAL A 522 -4.45 22.16 5.02
CA VAL A 522 -3.60 21.03 5.38
C VAL A 522 -3.37 21.10 6.88
N VAL A 523 -3.69 20.04 7.61
CA VAL A 523 -3.45 19.96 9.05
C VAL A 523 -2.08 19.32 9.27
N ALA A 524 -1.21 19.97 10.04
CA ALA A 524 0.15 19.53 10.33
C ALA A 524 0.43 19.54 11.83
N ASN A 525 1.20 18.55 12.26
CA ASN A 525 1.53 18.31 13.65
C ASN A 525 3.05 18.41 13.88
N GLY A 526 3.46 19.35 14.74
CA GLY A 526 4.83 19.52 15.22
C GLY A 526 5.17 18.72 16.50
N GLY A 527 4.23 17.93 17.01
CA GLY A 527 4.36 17.18 18.26
C GLY A 527 4.23 18.05 19.51
N ARG A 528 4.13 17.42 20.69
CA ARG A 528 3.94 18.12 21.97
C ARG A 528 5.00 19.19 22.18
N GLN A 529 4.52 20.39 22.55
CA GLN A 529 5.34 21.59 22.76
C GLN A 529 6.15 21.98 21.51
N MET A 530 5.64 21.65 20.31
CA MET A 530 6.30 21.91 19.03
C MET A 530 7.71 21.31 18.92
N ARG A 531 8.05 20.30 19.71
CA ARG A 531 9.44 19.81 19.83
C ARG A 531 9.97 19.13 18.56
N HIS A 532 9.08 18.68 17.67
CA HIS A 532 9.40 18.06 16.39
C HIS A 532 8.94 18.93 15.20
N ALA A 533 8.74 20.24 15.43
CA ALA A 533 8.30 21.17 14.39
C ALA A 533 9.30 21.26 13.21
N ASP A 534 10.58 21.08 13.45
CA ASP A 534 11.63 20.95 12.42
C ASP A 534 11.34 19.82 11.43
N ARG A 535 10.90 18.66 11.93
CA ARG A 535 10.54 17.50 11.12
C ARG A 535 9.27 17.76 10.30
N ALA A 536 8.26 18.36 10.92
CA ALA A 536 7.05 18.76 10.22
C ALA A 536 7.36 19.78 9.10
N VAL A 537 8.14 20.82 9.39
CA VAL A 537 8.54 21.85 8.42
C VAL A 537 9.35 21.25 7.26
N ALA A 538 10.22 20.26 7.51
CA ALA A 538 10.92 19.55 6.43
C ALA A 538 9.95 18.86 5.45
N MET A 539 8.89 18.22 5.95
CA MET A 539 7.85 17.62 5.12
C MET A 539 7.01 18.69 4.40
N LEU A 540 6.72 19.82 5.07
CA LEU A 540 6.01 20.94 4.44
C LEU A 540 6.84 21.61 3.33
N ALA A 541 8.16 21.59 3.42
CA ALA A 541 9.03 22.07 2.36
C ALA A 541 8.90 21.23 1.08
N GLU A 542 8.65 19.93 1.20
CA GLU A 542 8.34 19.05 0.06
C GLU A 542 6.95 19.37 -0.50
N LEU A 543 5.95 19.49 0.38
CA LEU A 543 4.59 19.89 0.01
C LEU A 543 4.55 21.21 -0.78
N ALA A 544 5.25 22.24 -0.30
CA ALA A 544 5.27 23.55 -0.95
C ALA A 544 6.01 23.55 -2.30
N ARG A 545 6.96 22.62 -2.50
CA ARG A 545 7.62 22.41 -3.80
C ARG A 545 6.70 21.71 -4.80
N ASP A 546 5.88 20.77 -4.33
CA ASP A 546 5.01 19.96 -5.17
C ASP A 546 3.62 20.60 -5.42
N ASP A 547 3.27 21.62 -4.66
CA ASP A 547 1.97 22.28 -4.72
C ASP A 547 2.08 23.82 -4.67
N PRO A 548 1.98 24.51 -5.83
CA PRO A 548 2.09 25.97 -5.89
C PRO A 548 0.92 26.69 -5.18
N THR A 549 -0.16 25.98 -4.84
CA THR A 549 -1.27 26.59 -4.09
C THR A 549 -0.95 26.78 -2.62
N VAL A 550 0.16 26.25 -2.09
CA VAL A 550 0.54 26.42 -0.68
C VAL A 550 1.09 27.82 -0.45
N LEU A 551 0.31 28.68 0.21
CA LEU A 551 0.60 30.12 0.30
C LEU A 551 0.99 30.59 1.70
N GLY A 552 0.88 29.75 2.73
CA GLY A 552 1.29 30.14 4.08
C GLY A 552 0.87 29.17 5.17
N VAL A 553 1.33 29.47 6.38
CA VAL A 553 1.09 28.71 7.61
C VAL A 553 0.30 29.57 8.60
N VAL A 554 -0.66 28.94 9.28
CA VAL A 554 -1.36 29.47 10.44
C VAL A 554 -1.09 28.53 11.63
N GLY A 555 -0.84 29.06 12.81
CA GLY A 555 -0.70 28.27 14.04
C GLY A 555 0.59 28.56 14.80
N LEU A 556 1.38 27.51 15.03
CA LEU A 556 2.59 27.39 15.85
C LEU A 556 2.42 27.37 17.37
N VAL A 557 1.18 27.51 17.86
CA VAL A 557 0.59 27.28 19.21
C VAL A 557 1.38 27.62 20.48
N ASP A 558 2.69 27.38 20.58
CA ASP A 558 3.52 27.63 21.74
C ASP A 558 4.80 28.40 21.36
N SER A 559 5.03 29.56 21.99
CA SER A 559 6.28 30.32 21.81
C SER A 559 7.43 29.63 22.53
N ARG A 560 8.18 28.80 21.81
CA ARG A 560 9.29 28.00 22.32
C ARG A 560 10.52 28.15 21.43
N ALA A 561 11.69 27.78 21.95
CA ALA A 561 12.92 27.77 21.17
C ALA A 561 12.84 26.85 19.93
N SER A 562 12.09 25.74 20.02
CA SER A 562 11.75 24.88 18.88
C SER A 562 10.91 25.59 17.83
N THR A 563 9.89 26.34 18.26
CA THR A 563 9.06 27.18 17.39
C THR A 563 9.86 28.27 16.70
N ALA A 564 10.76 28.95 17.43
CA ALA A 564 11.66 29.94 16.84
C ALA A 564 12.59 29.33 15.76
N ARG A 565 13.07 28.09 15.96
CA ARG A 565 13.80 27.33 14.92
C ARG A 565 12.92 27.04 13.70
N ALA A 566 11.70 26.54 13.93
CA ALA A 566 10.75 26.27 12.86
C ALA A 566 10.39 27.52 12.04
N LEU A 567 10.25 28.69 12.69
CA LEU A 567 10.07 29.97 12.01
C LEU A 567 11.22 30.33 11.07
N ARG A 568 12.48 30.10 11.50
CA ARG A 568 13.65 30.32 10.63
C ARG A 568 13.65 29.39 9.43
N ASP A 569 13.24 28.14 9.61
CA ASP A 569 13.18 27.17 8.53
C ASP A 569 12.02 27.47 7.55
N LEU A 570 10.85 27.90 8.05
CA LEU A 570 9.73 28.38 7.23
C LEU A 570 10.11 29.63 6.42
N ASN A 571 10.83 30.58 7.04
CA ASN A 571 11.37 31.76 6.36
C ASN A 571 12.34 31.35 5.24
N ARG A 572 13.20 30.35 5.47
CA ARG A 572 14.18 29.88 4.47
C ARG A 572 13.50 29.29 3.24
N ILE A 573 12.37 28.62 3.40
CA ILE A 573 11.58 28.06 2.29
C ILE A 573 10.55 29.05 1.72
N GLY A 574 10.51 30.29 2.23
CA GLY A 574 9.66 31.35 1.71
C GLY A 574 8.18 31.26 2.10
N LEU A 575 7.82 30.45 3.12
CA LEU A 575 6.43 30.35 3.58
C LEU A 575 6.14 31.38 4.68
N PRO A 576 5.17 32.30 4.47
CA PRO A 576 4.76 33.23 5.51
C PRO A 576 3.96 32.54 6.60
N VAL A 577 4.01 33.11 7.79
CA VAL A 577 3.37 32.58 8.99
C VAL A 577 2.53 33.67 9.65
N LEU A 578 1.23 33.42 9.79
CA LEU A 578 0.35 34.25 10.61
C LEU A 578 0.02 33.46 11.88
N ALA A 579 0.59 33.86 13.01
CA ALA A 579 0.46 33.13 14.26
C ALA A 579 -0.69 33.68 15.12
N PRO A 580 -1.78 32.91 15.30
CA PRO A 580 -2.93 33.34 16.08
C PRO A 580 -2.59 33.62 17.54
N THR A 581 -1.67 32.85 18.12
CA THR A 581 -1.55 32.69 19.58
C THR A 581 -0.13 32.78 20.13
N LEU A 582 0.89 32.92 19.28
CA LEU A 582 2.23 33.25 19.74
C LEU A 582 2.23 34.70 20.23
N SER A 583 2.89 34.93 21.36
CA SER A 583 2.96 36.26 21.99
C SER A 583 4.28 36.58 22.67
N ALA A 584 5.29 35.72 22.52
CA ALA A 584 6.62 36.02 23.05
C ALA A 584 7.18 37.24 22.32
N ASP A 585 7.75 38.17 23.07
CA ASP A 585 8.28 39.40 22.51
C ASP A 585 9.47 39.10 21.59
N ARG A 586 9.56 39.83 20.49
CA ARG A 586 10.57 39.74 19.43
C ARG A 586 10.70 38.37 18.77
N ILE A 587 9.66 37.53 18.82
CA ILE A 587 9.67 36.25 18.11
C ILE A 587 9.72 36.43 16.58
N ASP A 588 9.25 37.57 16.09
CA ASP A 588 9.32 38.03 14.70
C ASP A 588 10.75 38.14 14.17
N ALA A 589 11.76 38.36 15.03
CA ALA A 589 13.17 38.39 14.65
C ALA A 589 13.65 37.08 13.99
N ASN A 590 12.89 35.99 14.11
CA ASN A 590 13.19 34.70 13.50
C ASN A 590 12.71 34.57 12.05
N SER A 591 11.84 35.46 11.56
CA SER A 591 11.29 35.39 10.20
C SER A 591 10.76 36.75 9.75
N ARG A 592 11.22 37.24 8.59
CA ARG A 592 10.66 38.47 7.98
C ARG A 592 9.26 38.24 7.37
N LEU A 593 8.86 36.98 7.27
CA LEU A 593 7.57 36.54 6.75
C LEU A 593 6.60 36.16 7.88
N TYR A 594 6.90 36.53 9.13
CA TYR A 594 6.07 36.26 10.29
C TYR A 594 5.23 37.47 10.68
N LEU A 595 3.96 37.22 10.96
CA LEU A 595 3.03 38.19 11.56
C LEU A 595 2.33 37.55 12.76
N GLN A 596 2.33 38.27 13.87
CA GLN A 596 1.65 37.88 15.08
C GLN A 596 0.25 38.50 15.13
N ILE A 597 -0.75 37.70 15.44
CA ILE A 597 -2.14 38.17 15.52
C ILE A 597 -2.51 38.57 16.96
N SER A 598 -2.05 37.78 17.93
CA SER A 598 -2.24 38.09 19.35
C SER A 598 -1.33 39.23 19.78
N ALA A 599 -1.68 39.91 20.87
CA ALA A 599 -0.80 40.94 21.39
C ALA A 599 0.46 40.37 22.05
N PRO A 600 1.58 41.12 21.99
CA PRO A 600 2.84 40.73 22.64
C PRO A 600 2.73 40.71 24.17
N ASN A 601 3.67 40.04 24.82
CA ASN A 601 3.71 39.88 26.27
C ASN A 601 4.01 41.21 26.99
N ASP A 602 4.75 42.14 26.38
CA ASP A 602 4.94 43.48 26.95
C ASP A 602 3.61 44.24 27.11
N ASP A 603 2.69 44.09 26.16
CA ASP A 603 1.35 44.69 26.23
C ASP A 603 0.56 44.12 27.42
N GLN A 604 0.69 42.82 27.65
CA GLN A 604 0.09 42.14 28.80
C GLN A 604 0.70 42.58 30.12
N ALA A 605 2.03 42.63 30.23
CA ALA A 605 2.71 43.10 31.44
C ALA A 605 2.30 44.54 31.79
N ARG A 606 2.17 45.41 30.78
CA ARG A 606 1.68 46.78 30.92
C ARG A 606 0.23 46.84 31.40
N MET A 607 -0.66 46.01 30.84
CA MET A 607 -2.05 45.93 31.30
C MET A 607 -2.15 45.49 32.76
N VAL A 608 -1.42 44.44 33.15
CA VAL A 608 -1.48 43.88 34.51
C VAL A 608 -0.93 44.87 35.54
N GLU A 609 0.16 45.58 35.21
CA GLU A 609 0.70 46.65 36.04
C GLU A 609 -0.28 47.81 36.22
N ALA A 610 -0.89 48.26 35.12
CA ALA A 610 -1.87 49.33 35.15
C ALA A 610 -3.11 48.92 35.97
N TYR A 611 -3.58 47.68 35.81
CA TYR A 611 -4.69 47.15 36.60
C TYR A 611 -4.39 47.10 38.10
N ALA A 612 -3.20 46.62 38.48
CA ALA A 612 -2.76 46.57 39.88
C ALA A 612 -2.80 47.95 40.54
N ARG A 613 -2.26 48.97 39.87
CA ARG A 613 -2.20 50.34 40.41
C ARG A 613 -3.52 51.08 40.33
N GLN A 614 -4.21 50.98 39.20
CA GLN A 614 -5.36 51.85 38.91
C GLN A 614 -6.66 51.28 39.46
N VAL A 615 -6.81 49.95 39.46
CA VAL A 615 -8.06 49.28 39.86
C VAL A 615 -7.92 48.61 41.21
N LEU A 616 -6.91 47.75 41.39
CA LEU A 616 -6.74 47.03 42.65
C LEU A 616 -6.18 47.91 43.78
N LYS A 617 -5.53 49.03 43.43
CA LYS A 617 -4.86 49.94 44.37
C LYS A 617 -3.85 49.22 45.27
N VAL A 618 -3.09 48.29 44.67
CA VAL A 618 -2.04 47.53 45.37
C VAL A 618 -0.66 47.89 44.81
N ASP A 619 0.32 47.96 45.70
CA ASP A 619 1.69 48.33 45.37
C ASP A 619 2.63 47.13 45.27
N GLU A 620 2.31 45.99 45.86
CA GLU A 620 3.16 44.78 45.87
C GLU A 620 2.56 43.64 45.03
N ALA A 621 3.45 42.86 44.41
CA ALA A 621 3.10 41.68 43.61
C ALA A 621 3.96 40.46 43.96
N HIS A 622 3.31 39.32 44.11
CA HIS A 622 3.94 38.00 44.13
C HIS A 622 3.69 37.34 42.78
N VAL A 623 4.75 36.96 42.08
CA VAL A 623 4.69 36.34 40.76
C VAL A 623 5.19 34.90 40.85
N TYR A 624 4.36 33.96 40.40
CA TYR A 624 4.75 32.56 40.26
C TYR A 624 4.72 32.16 38.79
N TRP A 625 5.81 31.53 38.34
CA TRP A 625 5.95 31.13 36.94
C TRP A 625 6.18 29.63 36.78
N THR A 626 5.77 29.10 35.63
CA THR A 626 5.89 27.68 35.28
C THR A 626 6.20 27.55 33.78
N THR A 627 6.94 26.52 33.37
CA THR A 627 7.41 26.36 31.97
C THR A 627 6.78 25.17 31.23
N GLY A 628 5.91 24.42 31.90
CA GLY A 628 5.38 23.16 31.41
C GLY A 628 6.35 22.00 31.59
N GLU A 629 5.82 20.79 31.43
CA GLU A 629 6.54 19.53 31.65
C GLU A 629 7.78 19.42 30.75
N GLY A 630 8.95 19.18 31.37
CA GLY A 630 10.20 18.91 30.66
C GLY A 630 10.80 20.12 29.93
N SER A 631 10.39 21.35 30.29
CA SER A 631 10.89 22.59 29.70
C SER A 631 11.60 23.45 30.74
N SER A 632 12.58 24.23 30.31
CA SER A 632 13.25 25.27 31.10
C SER A 632 12.77 26.68 30.75
N LEU A 633 13.12 27.68 31.58
CA LEU A 633 12.81 29.08 31.30
C LEU A 633 13.50 29.59 30.03
N ALA A 634 14.69 29.08 29.72
CA ALA A 634 15.42 29.45 28.50
C ALA A 634 14.81 28.86 27.22
N GLU A 635 14.06 27.76 27.33
CA GLU A 635 13.39 27.11 26.19
C GLU A 635 11.97 27.62 25.97
N ASP A 636 11.33 28.12 27.02
CA ASP A 636 9.98 28.67 27.00
C ASP A 636 10.00 30.20 26.81
N LEU A 637 10.12 30.62 25.55
CA LEU A 637 10.19 32.04 25.19
C LEU A 637 8.96 32.83 25.64
N TYR A 638 7.77 32.21 25.68
CA TYR A 638 6.57 32.87 26.19
C TYR A 638 6.74 33.28 27.66
N VAL A 639 7.09 32.33 28.53
CA VAL A 639 7.23 32.59 29.96
C VAL A 639 8.42 33.52 30.21
N GLN A 640 9.52 33.32 29.48
CA GLN A 640 10.73 34.13 29.59
C GLN A 640 10.44 35.62 29.38
N THR A 641 9.86 36.00 28.23
CA THR A 641 9.65 37.41 27.93
C THR A 641 8.52 38.01 28.77
N LEU A 642 7.53 37.21 29.18
CA LEU A 642 6.50 37.66 30.12
C LEU A 642 7.11 38.06 31.48
N ILE A 643 7.99 37.23 32.05
CA ILE A 643 8.68 37.55 33.31
C ILE A 643 9.56 38.79 33.15
N GLU A 644 10.27 38.91 32.01
CA GLU A 644 11.12 40.07 31.72
C GLU A 644 10.29 41.36 31.64
N GLY A 645 9.17 41.33 30.91
CA GLY A 645 8.21 42.44 30.86
C GLY A 645 7.65 42.78 32.24
N LEU A 646 7.24 41.79 33.03
CA LEU A 646 6.77 42.02 34.40
C LEU A 646 7.83 42.68 35.28
N ARG A 647 9.09 42.21 35.23
CA ARG A 647 10.22 42.82 35.95
C ARG A 647 10.44 44.26 35.51
N GLN A 648 10.39 44.54 34.21
CA GLN A 648 10.57 45.89 33.69
C GLN A 648 9.46 46.85 34.13
N ARG A 649 8.21 46.38 34.17
CA ARG A 649 7.03 47.21 34.49
C ARG A 649 6.83 47.40 35.99
N PHE A 650 6.97 46.34 36.78
CA PHE A 650 6.77 46.40 38.24
C PHE A 650 8.04 46.83 39.00
N GLY A 651 9.23 46.48 38.51
CA GLY A 651 10.49 46.77 39.21
C GLY A 651 10.55 46.10 40.58
N THR A 652 10.95 46.87 41.60
CA THR A 652 11.07 46.39 42.99
C THR A 652 9.74 46.08 43.67
N ARG A 653 8.60 46.37 43.02
CA ARG A 653 7.26 46.01 43.51
C ARG A 653 6.96 44.51 43.41
N ILE A 654 7.73 43.76 42.62
CA ILE A 654 7.69 42.29 42.70
C ILE A 654 8.51 41.87 43.92
N THR A 655 7.83 41.65 45.04
CA THR A 655 8.44 41.25 46.31
C THR A 655 8.70 39.74 46.40
N ARG A 656 8.07 38.95 45.52
CA ARG A 656 8.38 37.53 45.31
C ARG A 656 8.30 37.17 43.82
N LEU A 657 9.28 36.43 43.34
CA LEU A 657 9.32 35.90 41.98
C LEU A 657 9.91 34.49 41.98
N ASP A 658 9.04 33.49 41.96
CA ASP A 658 9.43 32.10 42.21
C ASP A 658 8.95 31.18 41.09
N GLU A 659 9.75 30.17 40.78
CA GLU A 659 9.28 29.02 40.02
C GLU A 659 8.29 28.21 40.86
N TRP A 660 7.13 27.89 40.29
CA TRP A 660 6.15 27.01 40.90
C TRP A 660 6.08 25.68 40.16
N ARG A 661 5.91 24.59 40.91
CA ARG A 661 5.75 23.22 40.38
C ARG A 661 4.64 22.50 41.11
N THR A 662 3.94 21.62 40.41
CA THR A 662 2.90 20.77 40.98
C THR A 662 3.37 20.07 42.25
N GLY A 663 2.57 20.18 43.32
CA GLY A 663 2.89 19.63 44.65
C GLY A 663 3.54 20.62 45.61
N ARG A 664 4.04 21.78 45.14
CA ARG A 664 4.50 22.86 46.02
C ARG A 664 3.29 23.59 46.63
N ARG A 665 3.23 23.62 47.97
CA ARG A 665 2.17 24.32 48.71
C ARG A 665 2.28 25.84 48.54
N LEU A 666 1.14 26.53 48.62
CA LEU A 666 1.02 27.98 48.54
C LEU A 666 0.43 28.60 49.81
N THR A 667 0.59 27.94 50.96
CA THR A 667 0.04 28.42 52.24
C THR A 667 0.58 29.78 52.68
N ALA A 668 1.76 30.18 52.17
CA ALA A 668 2.32 31.51 52.40
C ALA A 668 1.53 32.64 51.71
N GLU A 669 0.65 32.30 50.76
CA GLU A 669 -0.18 33.26 50.01
C GLU A 669 -1.57 33.44 50.62
N CYS A 670 -1.92 32.68 51.66
CA CYS A 670 -3.22 32.78 52.30
C CYS A 670 -3.39 34.15 52.98
N GLY A 671 -4.46 34.87 52.62
CA GLY A 671 -4.74 36.22 53.10
C GLY A 671 -3.86 37.32 52.51
N TYR A 672 -3.01 36.99 51.51
CA TYR A 672 -2.16 37.99 50.84
C TYR A 672 -3.03 39.10 50.21
N GLN A 673 -2.69 40.35 50.52
CA GLN A 673 -3.45 41.54 50.12
C GLN A 673 -2.96 42.17 48.81
N GLY A 674 -1.76 41.84 48.35
CA GLY A 674 -1.21 42.32 47.09
C GLY A 674 -1.72 41.54 45.87
N LEU A 675 -1.09 41.79 44.72
CA LEU A 675 -1.37 41.05 43.49
C LEU A 675 -0.66 39.69 43.51
N LEU A 676 -1.40 38.59 43.49
CA LEU A 676 -0.86 37.27 43.20
C LEU A 676 -1.02 36.98 41.70
N PHE A 677 0.11 36.96 40.97
CA PHE A 677 0.12 36.77 39.53
C PHE A 677 0.65 35.39 39.12
N TYR A 678 -0.12 34.67 38.31
CA TYR A 678 0.31 33.43 37.66
C TYR A 678 0.85 33.72 36.25
N ALA A 679 2.15 33.55 36.06
CA ALA A 679 2.91 33.76 34.82
C ALA A 679 3.48 32.44 34.28
N GLY A 680 2.62 31.49 33.93
CA GLY A 680 3.02 30.12 33.61
C GLY A 680 2.29 29.51 32.41
N ARG A 681 2.24 28.18 32.36
CA ARG A 681 1.52 27.44 31.33
C ARG A 681 0.20 26.90 31.88
N TRP A 682 -0.84 26.97 31.07
CA TRP A 682 -2.19 26.50 31.42
C TRP A 682 -2.25 25.09 32.03
N SER A 683 -1.36 24.18 31.61
CA SER A 683 -1.33 22.78 32.06
C SER A 683 -1.01 22.63 33.55
N GLU A 684 -0.40 23.64 34.17
CA GLU A 684 0.00 23.63 35.58
C GLU A 684 -0.96 24.47 36.44
N PHE A 685 -1.87 25.23 35.83
CA PHE A 685 -2.77 26.14 36.52
C PHE A 685 -3.78 25.43 37.42
N ASP A 686 -4.26 24.24 37.04
CA ASP A 686 -5.15 23.44 37.89
C ASP A 686 -4.48 23.11 39.24
N GLY A 687 -3.22 22.66 39.16
CA GLY A 687 -2.42 22.36 40.34
C GLY A 687 -2.19 23.61 41.20
N PHE A 688 -2.00 24.77 40.56
CA PHE A 688 -1.83 26.05 41.23
C PHE A 688 -3.10 26.44 42.01
N LEU A 689 -4.28 26.34 41.39
CA LEU A 689 -5.56 26.57 42.08
C LEU A 689 -5.78 25.59 43.23
N ARG A 690 -5.46 24.29 43.04
CA ARG A 690 -5.58 23.29 44.11
C ARG A 690 -4.65 23.56 45.28
N ALA A 691 -3.45 24.09 45.04
CA ALA A 691 -2.53 24.49 46.10
C ALA A 691 -3.08 25.70 46.88
N LEU A 692 -3.74 26.65 46.21
CA LEU A 692 -4.43 27.78 46.87
C LEU A 692 -5.68 27.36 47.65
N ARG A 693 -6.33 26.26 47.27
CA ARG A 693 -7.48 25.70 48.01
C ARG A 693 -7.13 25.35 49.46
N GLU A 694 -5.85 25.06 49.76
CA GLU A 694 -5.37 24.82 51.13
C GLU A 694 -5.58 26.02 52.06
N CYS A 695 -5.82 27.22 51.52
CA CYS A 695 -6.12 28.42 52.30
C CYS A 695 -7.53 28.44 52.92
N GLY A 696 -8.41 27.49 52.56
CA GLY A 696 -9.79 27.45 53.08
C GLY A 696 -10.54 28.76 52.83
N ASP A 697 -11.00 29.39 53.91
CA ASP A 697 -11.77 30.65 53.88
C ASP A 697 -10.88 31.92 53.80
N ASN A 698 -9.55 31.78 53.74
CA ASN A 698 -8.62 32.91 53.66
C ASN A 698 -7.73 32.86 52.39
N PRO A 699 -8.32 32.80 51.17
CA PRO A 699 -7.54 32.82 49.93
C PRO A 699 -6.86 34.18 49.68
N PRO A 700 -5.88 34.26 48.76
CA PRO A 700 -5.33 35.55 48.31
C PRO A 700 -6.43 36.43 47.71
N ARG A 701 -6.37 37.74 48.01
CA ARG A 701 -7.44 38.68 47.64
C ARG A 701 -7.52 38.95 46.14
N HIS A 702 -6.36 38.98 45.47
CA HIS A 702 -6.25 39.35 44.06
C HIS A 702 -5.43 38.33 43.27
N LEU A 703 -6.10 37.26 42.83
CA LEU A 703 -5.53 36.29 41.90
C LEU A 703 -5.74 36.73 40.46
N VAL A 704 -4.64 36.96 39.73
CA VAL A 704 -4.65 37.28 38.31
C VAL A 704 -3.77 36.30 37.54
N GLY A 705 -4.32 35.71 36.47
CA GLY A 705 -3.60 34.84 35.55
C GLY A 705 -3.19 35.54 34.26
N ASP A 706 -2.10 35.07 33.67
CA ASP A 706 -1.71 35.39 32.30
C ASP A 706 -2.73 34.92 31.24
N ASP A 707 -2.42 35.18 29.97
CA ASP A 707 -3.27 34.77 28.87
C ASP A 707 -3.31 33.27 28.64
N SER A 708 -2.33 32.49 29.11
CA SER A 708 -2.37 31.03 28.95
C SER A 708 -3.53 30.40 29.73
N VAL A 709 -3.94 31.02 30.85
CA VAL A 709 -5.09 30.59 31.67
C VAL A 709 -6.38 30.52 30.84
N ASN A 710 -6.48 31.26 29.74
CA ASN A 710 -7.62 31.16 28.83
C ASN A 710 -7.84 29.72 28.30
N ARG A 711 -6.78 28.93 28.11
CA ARG A 711 -6.85 27.53 27.65
C ARG A 711 -7.48 26.64 28.70
N TYR A 712 -7.14 26.88 29.96
CA TYR A 712 -7.76 26.22 31.09
C TYR A 712 -9.25 26.61 31.18
N MET A 713 -9.57 27.89 30.98
CA MET A 713 -10.95 28.40 31.02
C MET A 713 -11.81 27.92 29.85
N ALA A 714 -11.20 27.53 28.73
CA ALA A 714 -11.86 26.92 27.59
C ALA A 714 -12.19 25.42 27.80
N ASN A 715 -11.60 24.78 28.83
CA ASN A 715 -11.80 23.36 29.09
C ASN A 715 -12.92 23.14 30.14
N PRO A 716 -14.12 22.67 29.72
CA PRO A 716 -15.23 22.50 30.65
C PRO A 716 -14.97 21.41 31.70
N GLY A 717 -14.24 20.35 31.36
CA GLY A 717 -13.91 19.26 32.28
C GLY A 717 -12.97 19.71 33.40
N LEU A 718 -11.90 20.45 33.05
CA LEU A 718 -10.98 21.03 34.03
C LEU A 718 -11.68 22.05 34.93
N ARG A 719 -12.50 22.93 34.35
CA ARG A 719 -13.28 23.91 35.12
C ARG A 719 -14.22 23.23 36.12
N ALA A 720 -14.99 22.24 35.69
CA ALA A 720 -15.91 21.53 36.57
C ALA A 720 -15.21 20.85 37.76
N ALA A 721 -13.95 20.44 37.58
CA ALA A 721 -13.12 19.83 38.63
C ALA A 721 -12.32 20.83 39.47
N ALA A 722 -12.40 22.13 39.18
CA ALA A 722 -11.64 23.18 39.83
C ALA A 722 -12.16 23.49 41.26
N PRO A 723 -11.35 24.14 42.12
CA PRO A 723 -11.83 24.73 43.36
C PRO A 723 -12.89 25.82 43.12
N GLY A 724 -13.99 25.79 43.86
CA GLY A 724 -15.13 26.72 43.68
C GLY A 724 -15.06 28.02 44.49
N ASN A 725 -14.07 28.19 45.36
CA ASN A 725 -13.94 29.32 46.29
C ASN A 725 -12.93 30.39 45.84
N LEU A 726 -12.38 30.28 44.63
CA LEU A 726 -11.34 31.17 44.11
C LEU A 726 -11.84 31.90 42.87
N PRO A 727 -12.20 33.20 42.97
CA PRO A 727 -12.41 34.03 41.80
C PRO A 727 -11.10 34.16 41.01
N VAL A 728 -11.18 33.99 39.70
CA VAL A 728 -10.02 34.11 38.80
C VAL A 728 -10.26 35.26 37.83
N THR A 729 -9.36 36.24 37.86
CA THR A 729 -9.20 37.21 36.78
C THR A 729 -8.07 36.72 35.88
N TYR A 730 -8.23 36.75 34.55
CA TYR A 730 -7.20 36.29 33.61
C TYR A 730 -7.16 37.18 32.37
N VAL A 731 -6.01 37.20 31.69
CA VAL A 731 -5.84 37.98 30.46
C VAL A 731 -6.49 37.25 29.28
N SER A 732 -7.18 38.00 28.44
CA SER A 732 -7.73 37.56 27.15
C SER A 732 -7.21 38.48 26.05
N LYS A 733 -6.70 37.89 24.98
CA LYS A 733 -6.15 38.63 23.82
C LYS A 733 -7.16 38.77 22.67
N ALA A 734 -8.36 38.18 22.81
CA ALA A 734 -9.44 38.37 21.86
C ALA A 734 -10.85 38.30 22.50
N ALA A 735 -11.05 39.04 23.60
CA ALA A 735 -12.34 39.12 24.32
C ALA A 735 -13.52 39.58 23.44
N LEU A 736 -13.24 40.31 22.35
CA LEU A 736 -14.25 40.74 21.37
C LEU A 736 -14.86 39.59 20.55
N GLY A 737 -14.24 38.40 20.58
CA GLY A 737 -14.74 37.18 19.95
C GLY A 737 -15.66 36.32 20.84
N THR A 738 -15.94 36.73 22.08
CA THR A 738 -16.86 36.01 22.98
C THR A 738 -18.32 36.12 22.51
N CYS A 739 -19.18 35.17 22.88
CA CYS A 739 -20.57 35.18 22.42
C CYS A 739 -21.34 36.45 22.81
N ALA A 740 -21.20 36.94 24.05
CA ALA A 740 -21.78 38.22 24.45
C ALA A 740 -21.25 39.39 23.61
N ALA A 741 -19.93 39.47 23.39
CA ALA A 741 -19.34 40.54 22.60
C ALA A 741 -19.80 40.52 21.14
N LEU A 742 -19.94 39.32 20.55
CA LEU A 742 -20.42 39.15 19.18
C LEU A 742 -21.89 39.58 19.03
N ARG A 743 -22.77 39.19 19.96
CA ARG A 743 -24.18 39.63 19.95
C ARG A 743 -24.29 41.15 20.10
N ALA A 744 -23.56 41.71 21.06
CA ALA A 744 -23.54 43.16 21.25
C ALA A 744 -22.96 43.91 20.03
N ALA A 745 -22.02 43.32 19.31
CA ALA A 745 -21.48 43.87 18.07
C ALA A 745 -22.49 43.80 16.91
N GLN A 746 -23.26 42.72 16.83
CA GLN A 746 -24.39 42.60 15.89
C GLN A 746 -25.43 43.70 16.11
N ASP A 747 -25.80 43.98 17.36
CA ASP A 747 -26.74 45.07 17.70
C ASP A 747 -26.21 46.44 17.28
N ARG A 748 -24.89 46.64 17.35
CA ARG A 748 -24.19 47.85 16.88
C ARG A 748 -23.92 47.87 15.37
N ARG A 749 -24.38 46.86 14.62
CA ARG A 749 -24.18 46.70 13.17
C ARG A 749 -22.70 46.64 12.74
N ASP A 750 -21.86 46.02 13.55
CA ASP A 750 -20.51 45.64 13.15
C ASP A 750 -20.58 44.47 12.17
N GLU A 751 -20.35 44.76 10.88
CA GLU A 751 -20.47 43.77 9.81
C GLU A 751 -19.53 42.58 9.98
N ALA A 752 -18.27 42.80 10.35
CA ALA A 752 -17.28 41.72 10.46
C ALA A 752 -17.65 40.71 11.55
N ARG A 753 -18.06 41.21 12.74
CA ARG A 753 -18.48 40.35 13.86
C ARG A 753 -19.87 39.76 13.63
N ALA A 754 -20.78 40.49 13.01
CA ALA A 754 -22.12 40.00 12.70
C ALA A 754 -22.06 38.83 11.70
N SER A 755 -21.29 38.95 10.61
CA SER A 755 -21.10 37.86 9.65
C SER A 755 -20.44 36.64 10.30
N PHE A 756 -19.41 36.85 11.12
CA PHE A 756 -18.79 35.75 11.86
C PHE A 756 -19.78 35.04 12.79
N LEU A 757 -20.59 35.80 13.54
CA LEU A 757 -21.63 35.25 14.41
C LEU A 757 -22.64 34.40 13.63
N THR A 758 -23.08 34.87 12.45
CA THR A 758 -23.95 34.09 11.56
C THR A 758 -23.34 32.75 11.17
N TRP A 759 -22.06 32.72 10.83
CA TRP A 759 -21.39 31.48 10.42
C TRP A 759 -21.17 30.51 11.58
N ILE A 760 -20.72 30.99 12.73
CA ILE A 760 -20.42 30.11 13.88
C ILE A 760 -21.71 29.53 14.53
N GLN A 761 -22.86 30.17 14.29
CA GLN A 761 -24.18 29.69 14.70
C GLN A 761 -24.79 28.65 13.74
N ALA A 762 -24.21 28.44 12.55
CA ALA A 762 -24.80 27.59 11.53
C ALA A 762 -24.82 26.09 11.93
N ASP A 763 -25.97 25.44 11.70
CA ASP A 763 -26.21 24.05 12.12
C ASP A 763 -25.40 23.02 11.33
N ASP A 764 -25.00 23.39 10.11
CA ASP A 764 -24.20 22.54 9.24
C ASP A 764 -22.70 22.86 9.32
N LEU A 765 -22.20 23.66 10.27
CA LEU A 765 -20.77 23.97 10.45
C LEU A 765 -20.10 23.14 11.56
N LEU A 766 -20.49 23.37 12.81
CA LEU A 766 -19.97 22.69 14.00
C LEU A 766 -21.10 21.90 14.68
N ASP A 767 -20.75 20.79 15.35
CA ASP A 767 -21.68 20.03 16.18
C ASP A 767 -21.16 19.94 17.62
N PRO A 768 -21.81 20.61 18.60
CA PRO A 768 -22.93 21.55 18.41
C PRO A 768 -22.47 22.89 17.79
N PRO A 769 -23.40 23.71 17.24
CA PRO A 769 -23.11 25.10 16.86
C PRO A 769 -22.72 25.97 18.07
N ARG A 770 -22.08 27.11 17.84
CA ARG A 770 -21.66 28.03 18.92
C ARG A 770 -22.57 29.24 19.03
N CYS A 771 -22.59 29.87 20.21
CA CYS A 771 -23.33 31.10 20.50
C CYS A 771 -24.84 31.06 20.23
N ARG A 772 -25.45 29.89 20.16
CA ARG A 772 -26.92 29.74 20.05
C ARG A 772 -27.60 30.04 21.39
N PRO A 773 -28.73 30.79 21.41
CA PRO A 773 -29.47 31.04 22.65
C PRO A 773 -29.96 29.77 23.36
N GLU A 774 -30.32 28.74 22.59
CA GLU A 774 -30.92 27.49 23.08
C GLU A 774 -29.86 26.49 23.58
N ARG A 775 -28.60 26.66 23.15
CA ARG A 775 -27.44 25.85 23.52
C ARG A 775 -26.19 26.75 23.60
N PRO A 776 -25.85 27.29 24.77
CA PRO A 776 -24.84 28.34 24.92
C PRO A 776 -23.41 27.79 24.92
N GLU A 777 -23.06 26.92 23.96
CA GLU A 777 -21.66 26.52 23.75
C GLU A 777 -20.87 27.75 23.30
N GLN A 778 -19.88 28.10 24.12
CA GLN A 778 -19.16 29.36 24.01
C GLN A 778 -18.12 29.31 22.90
N VAL A 779 -17.85 30.47 22.28
CA VAL A 779 -16.70 30.63 21.38
C VAL A 779 -15.47 30.93 22.22
N GLY A 780 -14.44 30.10 22.09
CA GLY A 780 -13.14 30.38 22.66
C GLY A 780 -12.41 31.46 21.87
N GLU A 781 -11.57 32.26 22.53
CA GLU A 781 -10.96 33.43 21.90
C GLU A 781 -10.06 33.07 20.71
N ARG A 782 -9.45 31.87 20.71
CA ARG A 782 -8.55 31.40 19.66
C ARG A 782 -9.26 31.19 18.33
N VAL A 783 -10.56 30.91 18.36
CA VAL A 783 -11.40 30.79 17.16
C VAL A 783 -11.34 32.09 16.36
N SER A 784 -11.51 33.24 17.03
CA SER A 784 -11.49 34.55 16.37
C SER A 784 -10.10 34.93 15.84
N LEU A 785 -9.04 34.65 16.60
CA LEU A 785 -7.66 34.91 16.20
C LEU A 785 -7.27 34.08 14.96
N ALA A 786 -7.62 32.80 14.93
CA ALA A 786 -7.32 31.93 13.79
C ALA A 786 -8.18 32.25 12.56
N TYR A 787 -9.43 32.67 12.77
CA TYR A 787 -10.30 33.18 11.71
C TYR A 787 -9.71 34.45 11.08
N ASP A 788 -9.28 35.44 11.87
CA ASP A 788 -8.68 36.67 11.35
C ASP A 788 -7.36 36.40 10.62
N ALA A 789 -6.50 35.54 11.18
CA ALA A 789 -5.27 35.08 10.52
C ALA A 789 -5.58 34.49 9.12
N ALA A 790 -6.63 33.67 9.05
CA ALA A 790 -7.08 33.10 7.79
C ALA A 790 -7.63 34.19 6.85
N MET A 791 -8.48 35.09 7.31
CA MET A 791 -9.12 36.09 6.46
C MET A 791 -8.13 37.11 5.89
N MET A 792 -7.09 37.49 6.64
CA MET A 792 -6.03 38.38 6.14
C MET A 792 -5.35 37.84 4.87
N MET A 793 -4.95 36.57 4.88
CA MET A 793 -4.36 35.93 3.69
C MET A 793 -5.36 35.73 2.56
N ILE A 794 -6.67 35.52 2.85
CA ILE A 794 -7.70 35.29 1.82
C ILE A 794 -7.88 36.57 1.04
N ARG A 795 -8.05 37.70 1.74
CA ARG A 795 -8.25 39.01 1.15
C ARG A 795 -7.03 39.46 0.34
N ALA A 796 -5.84 39.07 0.75
CA ALA A 796 -4.63 39.28 -0.03
C ALA A 796 -4.65 38.51 -1.36
N VAL A 797 -5.02 37.23 -1.33
CA VAL A 797 -5.16 36.41 -2.55
C VAL A 797 -6.27 36.95 -3.46
N GLU A 798 -7.43 37.29 -2.92
CA GLU A 798 -8.54 37.86 -3.70
C GLU A 798 -8.15 39.19 -4.35
N SER A 799 -7.43 40.06 -3.64
CA SER A 799 -6.93 41.32 -4.19
C SER A 799 -5.91 41.12 -5.30
N LEU A 800 -4.97 40.18 -5.12
CA LEU A 800 -4.00 39.82 -6.16
C LEU A 800 -4.70 39.21 -7.38
N ALA A 801 -5.61 38.28 -7.17
CA ALA A 801 -6.38 37.65 -8.23
C ALA A 801 -7.24 38.65 -9.00
N ALA A 802 -7.88 39.61 -8.33
CA ALA A 802 -8.65 40.65 -8.99
C ALA A 802 -7.77 41.50 -9.94
N ARG A 803 -6.54 41.83 -9.54
CA ARG A 803 -5.58 42.56 -10.38
C ARG A 803 -5.12 41.75 -11.59
N LEU A 804 -4.96 40.43 -11.44
CA LEU A 804 -4.56 39.53 -12.52
C LEU A 804 -5.71 39.28 -13.51
N HIS A 805 -6.95 39.12 -13.01
CA HIS A 805 -8.14 38.88 -13.84
C HIS A 805 -8.67 40.12 -14.56
N HIS A 806 -8.16 41.32 -14.31
CA HIS A 806 -8.59 42.54 -15.00
C HIS A 806 -8.45 42.48 -16.53
N ALA A 807 -7.65 41.54 -17.07
CA ALA A 807 -7.50 41.33 -18.51
C ALA A 807 -8.58 40.42 -19.14
N ASP A 808 -9.07 39.39 -18.43
CA ASP A 808 -10.13 38.48 -18.89
C ASP A 808 -10.76 37.70 -17.70
N HIS A 809 -12.02 38.03 -17.37
CA HIS A 809 -12.78 37.38 -16.30
C HIS A 809 -13.12 35.90 -16.57
N ARG A 810 -12.97 35.42 -17.82
CA ARG A 810 -13.20 34.02 -18.19
C ARG A 810 -11.94 33.16 -18.10
N GLN A 811 -10.78 33.76 -17.82
CA GLN A 811 -9.52 33.05 -17.69
C GLN A 811 -9.57 32.08 -16.50
N ARG A 812 -9.00 30.89 -16.68
CA ARG A 812 -8.83 29.93 -15.59
C ARG A 812 -7.76 30.43 -14.62
N TRP A 813 -8.00 30.22 -13.32
CA TRP A 813 -7.02 30.53 -12.28
C TRP A 813 -5.76 29.70 -12.48
N ASP A 814 -4.62 30.38 -12.57
CA ASP A 814 -3.29 29.78 -12.55
C ASP A 814 -2.67 29.95 -11.15
N PRO A 815 -2.51 28.86 -10.37
CA PRO A 815 -1.87 28.92 -9.07
C PRO A 815 -0.45 29.49 -9.06
N GLU A 816 0.29 29.41 -10.18
CA GLU A 816 1.67 29.91 -10.28
C GLU A 816 1.75 31.44 -10.48
N SER A 817 0.61 32.09 -10.76
CA SER A 817 0.53 33.54 -10.98
C SER A 817 0.76 34.37 -9.71
N ILE A 818 0.67 33.73 -8.53
CA ILE A 818 1.00 34.33 -7.23
C ILE A 818 1.95 33.39 -6.48
N ASN A 819 2.73 33.95 -5.58
CA ASN A 819 3.63 33.19 -4.71
C ASN A 819 3.44 33.61 -3.24
N PRO A 820 3.89 32.79 -2.27
CA PRO A 820 3.66 33.05 -0.85
C PRO A 820 4.21 34.40 -0.36
N ILE A 821 5.38 34.81 -0.86
CA ILE A 821 6.01 36.09 -0.50
C ILE A 821 5.18 37.27 -1.01
N GLY A 822 4.65 37.18 -2.23
CA GLY A 822 3.75 38.18 -2.80
C GLY A 822 2.45 38.32 -2.02
N VAL A 823 1.90 37.22 -1.52
CA VAL A 823 0.71 37.23 -0.64
C VAL A 823 1.04 37.93 0.69
N HIS A 824 2.18 37.63 1.30
CA HIS A 824 2.62 38.30 2.52
C HIS A 824 2.80 39.82 2.34
N ALA A 825 3.46 40.22 1.25
CA ALA A 825 3.63 41.63 0.91
C ALA A 825 2.26 42.32 0.71
N GLU A 826 1.30 41.63 0.10
CA GLU A 826 -0.06 42.13 -0.05
C GLU A 826 -0.80 42.25 1.29
N VAL A 827 -0.63 41.30 2.21
CA VAL A 827 -1.17 41.41 3.58
C VAL A 827 -0.64 42.68 4.27
N LEU A 828 0.67 42.92 4.21
CA LEU A 828 1.30 44.13 4.76
C LEU A 828 0.80 45.40 4.07
N ARG A 829 0.66 45.40 2.74
CA ARG A 829 0.15 46.53 1.97
C ARG A 829 -1.28 46.90 2.38
N GLN A 830 -2.15 45.91 2.54
CA GLN A 830 -3.52 46.14 3.01
C GLN A 830 -3.55 46.61 4.46
N ASN A 831 -2.63 46.12 5.29
CA ASN A 831 -2.54 46.49 6.70
C ASN A 831 -2.03 47.92 6.92
N ALA A 832 -1.05 48.37 6.12
CA ALA A 832 -0.39 49.69 6.25
C ALA A 832 -1.35 50.89 6.15
N GLY A 833 -2.55 50.69 5.59
CA GLY A 833 -3.63 51.69 5.61
C GLY A 833 -4.34 51.76 6.97
N ALA A 834 -5.59 51.32 7.01
CA ALA A 834 -6.44 51.41 8.21
C ALA A 834 -6.27 50.23 9.19
N GLY A 835 -5.30 49.34 8.97
CA GLY A 835 -5.20 48.05 9.65
C GLY A 835 -6.23 47.02 9.18
N HIS A 836 -6.12 45.80 9.71
CA HIS A 836 -7.13 44.76 9.51
C HIS A 836 -8.17 44.82 10.64
N ARG A 837 -9.43 45.10 10.28
CA ARG A 837 -10.57 45.06 11.20
C ARG A 837 -11.18 43.67 11.17
N GLY A 838 -10.77 42.84 12.13
CA GLY A 838 -11.21 41.45 12.27
C GLY A 838 -12.15 41.23 13.45
N VAL A 839 -12.56 39.99 13.64
CA VAL A 839 -13.42 39.54 14.74
C VAL A 839 -12.76 39.81 16.09
N ALA A 840 -11.46 39.55 16.20
CA ALA A 840 -10.65 39.82 17.38
C ALA A 840 -10.32 41.32 17.56
N GLY A 841 -10.82 42.20 16.69
CA GLY A 841 -10.53 43.64 16.69
C GLY A 841 -9.40 44.05 15.74
N LEU A 842 -9.04 45.32 15.81
CA LEU A 842 -8.05 45.94 14.94
C LEU A 842 -6.67 45.29 15.10
N ILE A 843 -6.02 44.95 13.99
CA ILE A 843 -4.66 44.43 13.91
C ILE A 843 -3.86 45.37 13.02
N ARG A 844 -2.78 45.94 13.53
CA ARG A 844 -1.87 46.84 12.81
C ARG A 844 -0.43 46.47 13.08
N TYR A 845 0.41 46.53 12.06
CA TYR A 845 1.84 46.36 12.17
C TYR A 845 2.56 47.68 11.89
N THR A 846 3.78 47.79 12.41
CA THR A 846 4.73 48.79 11.91
C THR A 846 5.52 48.19 10.74
N PRO A 847 6.11 49.01 9.85
CA PRO A 847 6.82 48.49 8.67
C PRO A 847 7.94 47.48 8.98
N ASP A 848 8.58 47.60 10.16
CA ASP A 848 9.76 46.85 10.55
C ASP A 848 9.50 45.77 11.61
N SER A 849 8.25 45.52 11.99
CA SER A 849 7.88 44.55 13.04
C SER A 849 6.75 43.63 12.61
N GLY A 850 6.92 42.34 12.91
CA GLY A 850 5.84 41.35 12.78
C GLY A 850 4.87 41.36 13.97
N GLU A 851 5.08 42.20 14.97
CA GLU A 851 4.24 42.29 16.17
C GLU A 851 3.16 43.37 16.02
N PRO A 852 1.92 43.09 16.48
CA PRO A 852 0.85 44.05 16.34
C PRO A 852 1.00 45.17 17.38
N VAL A 853 0.66 46.40 16.96
CA VAL A 853 0.69 47.58 17.84
C VAL A 853 -0.70 47.94 18.34
N GLU A 854 -0.78 48.29 19.63
CA GLU A 854 -2.02 48.71 20.32
C GLU A 854 -3.17 47.71 20.15
N LYS A 855 -2.85 46.41 20.04
CA LYS A 855 -3.86 45.37 19.91
C LYS A 855 -4.75 45.34 21.16
N ARG A 856 -6.05 45.13 20.97
CA ARG A 856 -6.99 45.00 22.07
C ARG A 856 -6.71 43.75 22.92
N LEU A 857 -6.56 43.94 24.23
CA LEU A 857 -6.60 42.90 25.26
C LEU A 857 -7.55 43.31 26.38
N SER A 858 -7.94 42.32 27.17
CA SER A 858 -8.89 42.48 28.27
C SER A 858 -8.55 41.58 29.45
N LEU A 859 -8.91 42.01 30.66
CA LEU A 859 -9.00 41.14 31.82
C LEU A 859 -10.42 40.61 31.93
N MET A 860 -10.56 39.30 31.94
CA MET A 860 -11.80 38.57 32.09
C MET A 860 -11.87 37.99 33.50
N ARG A 861 -13.04 38.04 34.13
CA ARG A 861 -13.24 37.55 35.50
C ARG A 861 -14.31 36.48 35.55
N VAL A 862 -14.04 35.42 36.32
CA VAL A 862 -15.01 34.39 36.69
C VAL A 862 -15.03 34.28 38.21
N GLU A 863 -16.22 34.43 38.81
CA GLU A 863 -16.37 34.37 40.27
C GLU A 863 -16.24 32.94 40.81
N ARG A 864 -16.74 31.94 40.08
CA ARG A 864 -16.62 30.52 40.42
C ARG A 864 -16.21 29.70 39.20
N VAL A 865 -14.97 29.25 39.16
CA VAL A 865 -14.41 28.47 38.04
C VAL A 865 -15.26 27.24 37.65
N PRO A 866 -15.85 26.48 38.60
CA PRO A 866 -16.70 25.33 38.29
C PRO A 866 -18.04 25.65 37.60
N GLU A 867 -18.47 26.92 37.58
CA GLU A 867 -19.65 27.32 36.82
C GLU A 867 -19.32 27.41 35.33
N VAL A 868 -19.30 26.27 34.65
CA VAL A 868 -18.91 26.16 33.23
C VAL A 868 -19.83 26.96 32.29
N THR A 869 -21.09 27.17 32.65
CA THR A 869 -22.09 27.91 31.86
C THR A 869 -22.05 29.42 32.08
N ALA A 870 -21.41 29.89 33.15
CA ALA A 870 -21.28 31.32 33.40
C ALA A 870 -20.24 31.90 32.44
N GLU A 871 -20.64 32.95 31.72
CA GLU A 871 -19.76 33.67 30.80
C GLU A 871 -18.75 34.52 31.62
N PRO A 872 -17.45 34.49 31.27
CA PRO A 872 -16.47 35.39 31.86
C PRO A 872 -16.84 36.85 31.59
N VAL A 873 -16.73 37.72 32.60
CA VAL A 873 -17.08 39.14 32.49
C VAL A 873 -15.82 39.96 32.22
N GLU A 874 -15.87 40.85 31.22
CA GLU A 874 -14.79 41.83 30.98
C GLU A 874 -14.77 42.87 32.11
N VAL A 875 -13.65 42.99 32.85
CA VAL A 875 -13.52 43.93 33.98
C VAL A 875 -12.56 45.09 33.70
N TYR A 876 -11.61 44.89 32.79
CA TYR A 876 -10.61 45.89 32.43
C TYR A 876 -10.09 45.64 31.02
N ARG A 877 -9.62 46.70 30.35
CA ARG A 877 -9.24 46.63 28.93
C ARG A 877 -8.17 47.64 28.57
N CYS A 878 -7.33 47.30 27.61
CA CYS A 878 -6.30 48.18 27.04
C CYS A 878 -6.25 48.01 25.52
N GLY A 879 -5.72 49.02 24.83
CA GLY A 879 -5.54 48.97 23.38
C GLY A 879 -6.83 49.19 22.59
N THR A 880 -6.69 49.13 21.28
CA THR A 880 -7.68 49.63 20.32
C THR A 880 -8.57 48.51 19.81
N ALA A 881 -9.88 48.68 20.00
CA ALA A 881 -10.88 47.74 19.50
C ALA A 881 -11.07 47.84 17.97
N ASP A 882 -11.47 49.01 17.46
CA ASP A 882 -11.88 49.15 16.06
C ASP A 882 -11.36 50.44 15.37
N GLU A 883 -11.30 51.57 16.09
CA GLU A 883 -10.83 52.86 15.54
C GLU A 883 -9.41 53.20 16.00
N PRO A 884 -8.53 53.67 15.11
CA PRO A 884 -7.09 53.84 15.36
C PRO A 884 -6.70 54.93 16.39
N ALA A 885 -7.63 55.44 17.19
CA ALA A 885 -7.34 56.32 18.30
C ALA A 885 -6.75 55.52 19.48
N PRO A 886 -5.64 55.99 20.10
CA PRO A 886 -5.10 55.37 21.29
C PRO A 886 -6.16 55.38 22.39
N THR A 887 -6.66 54.21 22.75
CA THR A 887 -7.63 54.08 23.84
C THR A 887 -6.84 53.80 25.13
N PRO A 888 -6.87 54.71 26.13
CA PRO A 888 -6.23 54.45 27.41
C PRO A 888 -6.85 53.21 28.06
N CYS A 889 -6.07 52.53 28.89
CA CYS A 889 -6.60 51.42 29.65
C CYS A 889 -7.76 51.89 30.54
N ALA A 890 -8.85 51.14 30.58
CA ALA A 890 -10.08 51.57 31.25
C ALA A 890 -10.79 50.41 31.93
N THR A 891 -11.47 50.71 33.03
CA THR A 891 -12.44 49.82 33.66
C THR A 891 -13.67 49.68 32.78
N VAL A 892 -14.24 48.47 32.74
CA VAL A 892 -15.51 48.23 32.05
C VAL A 892 -16.62 48.35 33.09
N PRO A 893 -17.62 49.24 32.90
CA PRO A 893 -18.75 49.30 33.80
C PRO A 893 -19.51 47.97 33.78
N PRO A 894 -20.01 47.49 34.93
CA PRO A 894 -20.78 46.26 34.97
C PRO A 894 -21.96 46.37 34.00
N GLN A 895 -22.11 45.39 33.11
CA GLN A 895 -23.28 45.34 32.25
C GLN A 895 -24.51 45.09 33.15
N VAL A 896 -25.42 46.06 33.20
CA VAL A 896 -26.72 45.89 33.86
C VAL A 896 -27.45 44.82 33.05
N SER A 897 -27.59 43.65 33.66
CA SER A 897 -28.29 42.48 33.12
C SER A 897 -29.76 42.75 32.85
#